data_AF-A0A972XTP1-F1
#
_entry.id   AF-A0A972XTP1-F1
#
_cell.length_a   1.000
_cell.length_b   1.000
_cell.length_c   1.000
_cell.angle_alpha   90.00
_cell.angle_beta   90.00
_cell.angle_gamma   90.00
#
_symmetry.space_group_name_H-M   'P 1'
#
loop_
_entity.id
_entity.type
_entity.pdbx_description
1 polymer ?
#
loop_
_entity_poly.entity_id
_entity_poly.type
_entity_poly.pdbx_seq_one_letter_code
_entity_poly.pdbx_strand_id
1 'polypeptide(L)'
;QAHAKFDDEKSEFAGYLKLWKWLGDSRGGHAAEHKLSNRQYENLLRENFVNIRRVREWRDIHSQLHSVIGEQGWQINSKPASYEQLHLSMLCGLLGNLGYKAEDEEAYLGARGIRFYRHPGAKLSKKPGRWIVAAELVETTRLFGRGIANIEPQWVEQVAGHLLKKQLLDPHWEKKAAQVTALERATLYGLVIYNGRRVNFGRVDLVGAREIFIREALVAGNWDTKLPFLAANQKLIIQVQDLEHKARRQDVLVDEELIYAFYDQQLPTDICTGAGCEHWYKDEVKKQPQLLLLSREELMRHEAAGITTQAFPRTLRLGGVDCNVTYLHEPGDAKDGVTVEVPLFALNQVNDERCEWLVPGLLKDKIQALIKTLHQRPRSRLVPLPETVARMAADLLQPDKWSGGSLTDAVLKWVRDATALDIKRNDMKLDMLPPHLFMNFRVVDEHGRQLGLGRNLGALKGDLGAQARGAFQALAGLKNLKVAAPVAEPNTAISDSVSKARGAQPTAVKAAPATPPKSPDRYTTWSFGELPELMEIRKGSQTLIGFPALIDLGDAVTIEVFDEPDMAAAKHRAGLRRLFSLQIKDALKYLEKNLPDLQKTATAYMLVGRAADNSGGGTLEELRTQIIDVALDRAFLVEPLPTGETEFKKRVDDGRGRLTLIASEVARLAASILTEFAAAQRKIKDTKNAAEASADAAQQLQRLVPKRFLMLTPYGQLQHFPRYLKAITLRLDKWRADPARDTARLAEMKLQEQRYWRLVADRKGAVDTRMQEYRWLLEELRVSFFAQ
;
A
#
# COMPACT_ATOMS: atom_id res chain seq x y z
N GLN A 1 59.67 19.35 23.20
CA GLN A 1 60.38 18.41 24.09
C GLN A 1 60.30 18.86 25.56
N ALA A 2 60.59 20.13 25.89
CA ALA A 2 60.55 20.62 27.27
C ALA A 2 59.22 20.39 28.03
N HIS A 3 58.06 20.41 27.34
CA HIS A 3 56.75 20.16 27.96
C HIS A 3 56.40 18.68 28.17
N ALA A 4 57.12 17.75 27.54
CA ALA A 4 56.78 16.33 27.58
C ALA A 4 56.83 15.72 29.00
N LYS A 5 57.64 16.32 29.90
CA LYS A 5 57.69 15.93 31.32
C LYS A 5 56.39 16.20 32.09
N PHE A 6 55.50 17.02 31.54
CA PHE A 6 54.18 17.31 32.11
C PHE A 6 53.08 16.47 31.47
N ASP A 7 53.35 15.76 30.36
CA ASP A 7 52.35 14.95 29.70
C ASP A 7 51.90 13.80 30.61
N ASP A 8 50.63 13.42 30.46
CA ASP A 8 50.06 12.26 31.11
C ASP A 8 49.70 11.19 30.08
N GLU A 9 49.64 9.94 30.53
CA GLU A 9 49.25 8.85 29.65
C GLU A 9 47.83 9.02 29.12
N LYS A 10 46.92 9.54 29.95
CA LYS A 10 45.49 9.48 29.67
C LYS A 10 44.75 10.79 29.93
N SER A 11 45.37 11.83 30.47
CA SER A 11 44.67 13.09 30.83
C SER A 11 45.51 14.36 30.73
N GLU A 12 45.08 15.29 29.87
CA GLU A 12 45.68 16.64 29.84
C GLU A 12 45.39 17.43 31.12
N PHE A 13 44.28 17.14 31.83
CA PHE A 13 43.98 17.72 33.14
C PHE A 13 45.01 17.32 34.19
N ALA A 14 45.40 16.03 34.22
CA ALA A 14 46.47 15.57 35.09
C ALA A 14 47.81 16.23 34.72
N GLY A 15 48.04 16.50 33.44
CA GLY A 15 49.22 17.24 32.99
C GLY A 15 49.27 18.68 33.52
N TYR A 16 48.14 19.39 33.55
CA TYR A 16 48.07 20.70 34.21
C TYR A 16 48.36 20.61 35.72
N LEU A 17 47.91 19.56 36.42
CA LEU A 17 48.24 19.37 37.83
C LEU A 17 49.74 19.08 38.04
N LYS A 18 50.38 18.30 37.15
CA LYS A 18 51.83 18.09 37.16
C LYS A 18 52.59 19.40 36.95
N LEU A 19 52.15 20.22 36.00
CA LEU A 19 52.71 21.55 35.76
C LEU A 19 52.55 22.45 36.99
N TRP A 20 51.35 22.48 37.59
CA TRP A 20 51.07 23.27 38.79
C TRP A 20 51.97 22.86 39.96
N LYS A 21 52.11 21.55 40.21
CA LYS A 21 53.01 21.02 41.23
C LYS A 21 54.45 21.42 40.96
N TRP A 22 54.94 21.24 39.74
CA TRP A 22 56.29 21.65 39.35
C TRP A 22 56.53 23.16 39.53
N LEU A 23 55.54 24.00 39.22
CA LEU A 23 55.60 25.45 39.43
C LEU A 23 55.71 25.82 40.92
N GLY A 24 55.08 25.05 41.81
CA GLY A 24 55.17 25.19 43.27
C GLY A 24 56.51 24.71 43.80
N ASP A 25 56.92 23.48 43.44
CA ASP A 25 58.16 22.85 43.87
C ASP A 25 59.38 23.68 43.43
N SER A 26 59.39 24.18 42.19
CA SER A 26 60.47 25.02 41.64
C SER A 26 60.62 26.38 42.35
N ARG A 27 59.64 26.80 43.15
CA ARG A 27 59.69 28.04 43.94
C ARG A 27 60.04 27.76 45.42
N GLY A 28 60.43 26.52 45.76
CA GLY A 28 60.91 26.13 47.08
C GLY A 28 59.96 25.27 47.92
N GLY A 29 58.80 24.82 47.40
CA GLY A 29 57.88 23.91 48.10
C GLY A 29 57.44 24.37 49.51
N HIS A 30 56.80 23.49 50.28
CA HIS A 30 56.53 23.69 51.72
C HIS A 30 57.76 23.40 52.61
N ALA A 31 58.87 22.91 52.04
CA ALA A 31 60.12 22.59 52.74
C ALA A 31 61.26 23.50 52.22
N ALA A 32 61.69 24.41 53.06
CA ALA A 32 62.38 25.65 52.71
C ALA A 32 63.91 25.53 52.51
N GLU A 33 64.41 24.56 51.74
CA GLU A 33 65.88 24.38 51.61
C GLU A 33 66.50 24.94 50.33
N HIS A 34 65.76 25.14 49.23
CA HIS A 34 66.29 25.78 48.01
C HIS A 34 65.25 26.64 47.28
N LYS A 35 65.04 27.87 47.75
CA LYS A 35 64.14 28.84 47.11
C LYS A 35 64.86 29.61 46.00
N LEU A 36 64.51 29.37 44.73
CA LEU A 36 65.02 30.16 43.60
C LEU A 36 64.68 31.65 43.79
N SER A 37 65.62 32.55 43.47
CA SER A 37 65.33 33.98 43.39
C SER A 37 64.29 34.25 42.29
N ASN A 38 63.52 35.34 42.41
CA ASN A 38 62.49 35.69 41.41
C ASN A 38 63.05 35.72 39.97
N ARG A 39 64.28 36.23 39.79
CA ARG A 39 64.95 36.26 38.47
C ARG A 39 65.30 34.87 37.96
N GLN A 40 65.82 33.99 38.82
CA GLN A 40 66.13 32.60 38.46
C GLN A 40 64.86 31.81 38.14
N TYR A 41 63.78 32.04 38.89
CA TYR A 41 62.48 31.42 38.63
C TYR A 41 61.90 31.87 37.28
N GLU A 42 61.94 33.16 36.96
CA GLU A 42 61.50 33.67 35.65
C GLU A 42 62.34 33.11 34.49
N ASN A 43 63.65 32.98 34.67
CA ASN A 43 64.51 32.33 33.68
C ASN A 43 64.16 30.85 33.49
N LEU A 44 63.94 30.11 34.58
CA LEU A 44 63.49 28.71 34.52
C LEU A 44 62.16 28.56 33.77
N LEU A 45 61.21 29.48 33.99
CA LEU A 45 59.95 29.48 33.24
C LEU A 45 60.18 29.72 31.74
N ARG A 46 61.07 30.67 31.38
CA ARG A 46 61.42 30.95 29.97
C ARG A 46 62.10 29.76 29.30
N GLU A 47 63.05 29.13 29.97
CA GLU A 47 63.75 27.91 29.48
C GLU A 47 62.78 26.75 29.24
N ASN A 48 61.71 26.68 30.02
CA ASN A 48 60.66 25.67 29.89
C ASN A 48 59.48 26.14 29.04
N PHE A 49 59.60 27.26 28.33
CA PHE A 49 58.55 27.83 27.45
C PHE A 49 57.20 28.04 28.18
N VAL A 50 57.24 28.41 29.47
CA VAL A 50 56.07 28.72 30.28
C VAL A 50 55.89 30.24 30.38
N ASN A 51 54.69 30.73 30.08
CA ASN A 51 54.40 32.15 30.13
C ASN A 51 54.26 32.65 31.58
N ILE A 52 55.19 33.54 31.98
CA ILE A 52 55.26 34.09 33.35
C ILE A 52 53.96 34.80 33.76
N ARG A 53 53.35 35.59 32.86
CA ARG A 53 52.11 36.32 33.15
C ARG A 53 50.96 35.36 33.41
N ARG A 54 50.81 34.30 32.59
CA ARG A 54 49.77 33.28 32.78
C ARG A 54 49.92 32.50 34.08
N VAL A 55 51.16 32.25 34.52
CA VAL A 55 51.40 31.60 35.84
C VAL A 55 50.97 32.49 37.00
N ARG A 56 51.20 33.82 36.90
CA ARG A 56 50.71 34.76 37.92
C ARG A 56 49.18 34.80 37.95
N GLU A 57 48.55 34.98 36.78
CA GLU A 57 47.08 34.97 36.65
C GLU A 57 46.46 33.67 37.19
N TRP A 58 47.04 32.51 36.89
CA TRP A 58 46.58 31.22 37.41
C TRP A 58 46.66 31.17 38.94
N ARG A 59 47.75 31.68 39.55
CA ARG A 59 47.89 31.74 41.01
C ARG A 59 46.89 32.67 41.67
N ASP A 60 46.63 33.81 41.06
CA ASP A 60 45.68 34.78 41.57
C ASP A 60 44.26 34.18 41.55
N ILE A 61 43.85 33.58 40.43
CA ILE A 61 42.55 32.89 40.29
C ILE A 61 42.44 31.72 41.28
N HIS A 62 43.49 30.90 41.40
CA HIS A 62 43.48 29.79 42.36
C HIS A 62 43.31 30.29 43.80
N SER A 63 43.98 31.36 44.18
CA SER A 63 43.88 31.94 45.54
C SER A 63 42.50 32.51 45.82
N GLN A 64 41.89 33.16 44.83
CA GLN A 64 40.51 33.66 44.90
C GLN A 64 39.51 32.49 45.08
N LEU A 65 39.60 31.45 44.22
CA LEU A 65 38.72 30.28 44.31
C LEU A 65 38.90 29.53 45.63
N HIS A 66 40.14 29.36 46.09
CA HIS A 66 40.43 28.71 47.38
C HIS A 66 39.83 29.47 48.56
N SER A 67 39.83 30.81 48.52
CA SER A 67 39.21 31.63 49.55
C SER A 67 37.69 31.45 49.59
N VAL A 68 37.03 31.49 48.43
CA VAL A 68 35.58 31.27 48.30
C VAL A 68 35.17 29.87 48.77
N ILE A 69 35.93 28.84 48.40
CA ILE A 69 35.68 27.45 48.82
C ILE A 69 35.82 27.31 50.34
N GLY A 70 36.79 28.00 50.94
CA GLY A 70 36.96 28.06 52.39
C GLY A 70 35.79 28.75 53.10
N GLU A 71 35.31 29.88 52.56
CA GLU A 71 34.12 30.60 53.07
C GLU A 71 32.85 29.74 53.00
N GLN A 72 32.73 28.90 51.97
CA GLN A 72 31.61 27.95 51.82
C GLN A 72 31.75 26.69 52.70
N GLY A 73 32.81 26.59 53.51
CA GLY A 73 33.03 25.47 54.43
C GLY A 73 33.41 24.15 53.76
N TRP A 74 33.87 24.18 52.51
CA TRP A 74 34.28 22.96 51.79
C TRP A 74 35.59 22.42 52.36
N GLN A 75 35.67 21.10 52.49
CA GLN A 75 36.85 20.42 53.03
C GLN A 75 37.86 20.10 51.92
N ILE A 76 39.12 20.46 52.16
CA ILE A 76 40.22 20.15 51.23
C ILE A 76 40.66 18.70 51.46
N ASN A 77 40.92 17.98 50.37
CA ASN A 77 41.41 16.61 50.44
C ASN A 77 42.75 16.54 51.20
N SER A 78 42.83 15.64 52.18
CA SER A 78 44.06 15.37 52.94
C SER A 78 45.08 14.52 52.17
N LYS A 79 44.64 13.85 51.10
CA LYS A 79 45.47 13.05 50.18
C LYS A 79 45.24 13.51 48.73
N PRO A 80 46.23 13.38 47.84
CA PRO A 80 46.03 13.65 46.41
C PRO A 80 44.86 12.84 45.85
N ALA A 81 44.01 13.47 45.04
CA ALA A 81 42.87 12.81 44.41
C ALA A 81 43.33 11.70 43.45
N SER A 82 42.58 10.59 43.41
CA SER A 82 42.80 9.54 42.41
C SER A 82 42.46 10.05 41.01
N TYR A 83 42.92 9.32 39.97
CA TYR A 83 42.56 9.64 38.59
C TYR A 83 41.03 9.68 38.41
N GLU A 84 40.32 8.69 38.95
CA GLU A 84 38.86 8.62 38.89
C GLU A 84 38.21 9.81 39.61
N GLN A 85 38.62 10.13 40.85
CA GLN A 85 38.05 11.24 41.62
C GLN A 85 38.20 12.60 40.91
N LEU A 86 39.37 12.83 40.30
CA LEU A 86 39.62 14.03 39.51
C LEU A 86 38.62 14.15 38.35
N HIS A 87 38.46 13.09 37.57
CA HIS A 87 37.60 13.13 36.38
C HIS A 87 36.11 13.10 36.72
N LEU A 88 35.69 12.41 37.78
CA LEU A 88 34.32 12.48 38.30
C LEU A 88 33.94 13.93 38.65
N SER A 89 34.84 14.68 39.32
CA SER A 89 34.59 16.08 39.65
C SER A 89 34.40 16.97 38.40
N MET A 90 35.17 16.69 37.34
CA MET A 90 35.06 17.40 36.06
C MET A 90 33.79 17.03 35.29
N LEU A 91 33.41 15.75 35.32
CA LEU A 91 32.21 15.25 34.64
C LEU A 91 30.94 15.96 35.14
N CYS A 92 30.87 16.36 36.40
CA CYS A 92 29.74 17.12 36.95
C CYS A 92 29.41 18.39 36.15
N GLY A 93 30.43 19.06 35.56
CA GLY A 93 30.26 20.27 34.75
C GLY A 93 30.39 20.06 33.24
N LEU A 94 30.99 18.95 32.80
CA LEU A 94 31.42 18.73 31.41
C LEU A 94 30.66 17.62 30.68
N LEU A 95 29.46 17.24 31.14
CA LEU A 95 28.62 16.22 30.47
C LEU A 95 28.31 16.55 29.00
N GLY A 96 28.28 17.83 28.63
CA GLY A 96 28.10 18.28 27.24
C GLY A 96 29.32 18.08 26.34
N ASN A 97 30.49 17.86 26.92
CA ASN A 97 31.77 17.73 26.21
C ASN A 97 32.27 16.27 26.20
N LEU A 98 31.37 15.32 26.43
CA LEU A 98 31.65 13.90 26.28
C LEU A 98 31.84 13.55 24.81
N GLY A 99 32.74 12.61 24.55
CA GLY A 99 32.99 12.04 23.23
C GLY A 99 33.14 10.53 23.29
N TYR A 100 32.48 9.84 22.37
CA TYR A 100 32.64 8.41 22.11
C TYR A 100 33.11 8.17 20.68
N LYS A 101 34.16 7.37 20.52
CA LYS A 101 34.72 6.99 19.23
C LYS A 101 34.43 5.53 18.92
N ALA A 102 33.78 5.29 17.79
CA ALA A 102 33.58 3.96 17.22
C ALA A 102 34.90 3.39 16.67
N GLU A 103 34.99 2.08 16.46
CA GLU A 103 36.25 1.42 16.04
C GLU A 103 36.74 1.90 14.66
N ASP A 104 35.82 2.16 13.73
CA ASP A 104 36.13 2.55 12.35
C ASP A 104 36.05 4.07 12.09
N GLU A 105 35.80 4.88 13.13
CA GLU A 105 35.69 6.33 12.98
C GLU A 105 36.87 7.08 13.62
N GLU A 106 37.40 8.08 12.93
CA GLU A 106 38.40 8.98 13.50
C GLU A 106 37.79 10.07 14.39
N ALA A 107 36.53 10.42 14.15
CA ALA A 107 35.80 11.44 14.89
C ALA A 107 35.16 10.86 16.17
N TYR A 108 35.10 11.66 17.23
CA TYR A 108 34.27 11.37 18.39
C TYR A 108 32.86 11.89 18.14
N LEU A 109 31.88 11.03 18.38
CA LEU A 109 30.49 11.42 18.56
C LEU A 109 30.33 12.02 19.95
N GLY A 110 29.89 13.28 20.01
CA GLY A 110 29.64 13.99 21.25
C GLY A 110 28.16 14.19 21.56
N ALA A 111 27.89 14.84 22.69
CA ALA A 111 26.54 15.15 23.12
C ALA A 111 25.77 15.91 22.02
N ARG A 112 24.48 15.58 21.88
CA ARG A 112 23.56 16.16 20.89
C ARG A 112 23.98 15.93 19.44
N GLY A 113 24.75 14.87 19.17
CA GLY A 113 25.12 14.44 17.82
C GLY A 113 26.26 15.22 17.19
N ILE A 114 26.94 16.09 17.94
CA ILE A 114 28.11 16.81 17.44
C ILE A 114 29.23 15.82 17.11
N ARG A 115 30.03 16.11 16.10
CA ARG A 115 31.23 15.33 15.75
C ARG A 115 32.45 16.19 15.95
N PHE A 116 33.40 15.73 16.75
CA PHE A 116 34.63 16.47 17.02
C PHE A 116 35.86 15.57 16.98
N TYR A 117 37.01 16.17 16.70
CA TYR A 117 38.28 15.48 16.62
C TYR A 117 39.16 15.83 17.81
N ARG A 118 40.12 14.96 18.14
CA ARG A 118 41.20 15.36 19.05
C ARG A 118 41.97 16.53 18.42
N HIS A 119 42.18 17.60 19.19
CA HIS A 119 43.01 18.70 18.74
C HIS A 119 44.45 18.22 18.44
N PRO A 120 45.09 18.63 17.32
CA PRO A 120 46.45 18.19 16.96
C PRO A 120 47.50 18.53 18.02
N GLY A 121 47.26 19.62 18.74
CA GLY A 121 48.09 20.06 19.86
C GLY A 121 47.90 19.27 21.16
N ALA A 122 46.93 18.36 21.25
CA ALA A 122 46.69 17.61 22.48
C ALA A 122 47.85 16.66 22.78
N LYS A 123 48.37 16.65 24.01
CA LYS A 123 49.58 15.91 24.40
C LYS A 123 49.27 14.82 25.42
N LEU A 124 48.89 13.65 24.92
CA LEU A 124 48.81 12.41 25.69
C LEU A 124 49.97 11.51 25.29
N SER A 125 50.63 10.86 26.26
CA SER A 125 51.73 9.94 25.96
C SER A 125 51.24 8.59 25.41
N LYS A 126 49.94 8.26 25.57
CA LYS A 126 49.26 7.15 24.90
C LYS A 126 48.13 7.66 24.00
N LYS A 127 47.68 6.81 23.05
CA LYS A 127 46.52 7.13 22.21
C LYS A 127 45.26 7.32 23.09
N PRO A 128 44.42 8.33 22.83
CA PRO A 128 43.18 8.50 23.58
C PRO A 128 42.26 7.29 23.38
N GLY A 129 41.52 6.97 24.45
CA GLY A 129 40.59 5.86 24.50
C GLY A 129 39.32 6.12 23.69
N ARG A 130 38.38 5.16 23.72
CA ARG A 130 37.09 5.30 23.04
C ARG A 130 36.20 6.36 23.68
N TRP A 131 36.26 6.48 24.99
CA TRP A 131 35.51 7.46 25.76
C TRP A 131 36.44 8.54 26.28
N ILE A 132 36.09 9.79 25.98
CA ILE A 132 36.81 10.96 26.45
C ILE A 132 35.86 12.03 26.96
N VAL A 133 36.38 12.91 27.80
CA VAL A 133 35.81 14.22 28.10
C VAL A 133 36.78 15.30 27.61
N ALA A 134 36.26 16.38 27.05
CA ALA A 134 37.04 17.56 26.66
C ALA A 134 36.72 18.75 27.58
N ALA A 135 37.74 19.56 27.89
CA ALA A 135 37.56 20.81 28.64
C ALA A 135 36.72 21.81 27.81
N GLU A 136 37.03 21.91 26.52
CA GLU A 136 36.35 22.79 25.58
C GLU A 136 36.28 22.17 24.18
N LEU A 137 35.27 22.59 23.42
CA LEU A 137 35.12 22.28 22.01
C LEU A 137 35.32 23.58 21.21
N VAL A 138 36.30 23.59 20.31
CA VAL A 138 36.70 24.78 19.56
C VAL A 138 36.64 24.49 18.07
N GLU A 139 35.86 25.28 17.34
CA GLU A 139 35.76 25.19 15.89
C GLU A 139 36.84 26.05 15.21
N THR A 140 37.65 25.41 14.37
CA THR A 140 38.65 26.09 13.52
C THR A 140 38.53 25.59 12.09
N THR A 141 39.40 24.67 11.65
CA THR A 141 39.23 23.94 10.39
C THR A 141 38.25 22.78 10.53
N ARG A 142 38.15 22.22 11.74
CA ARG A 142 37.16 21.25 12.19
C ARG A 142 36.80 21.59 13.63
N LEU A 143 35.76 20.97 14.16
CA LEU A 143 35.47 21.01 15.59
C LEU A 143 36.49 20.13 16.33
N PHE A 144 37.25 20.73 17.25
CA PHE A 144 38.28 20.03 18.01
C PHE A 144 37.98 20.07 19.51
N GLY A 145 38.13 18.92 20.17
CA GLY A 145 38.19 18.83 21.63
C GLY A 145 39.60 19.13 22.13
N ARG A 146 39.71 20.11 23.04
CA ARG A 146 40.96 20.49 23.72
C ARG A 146 40.86 20.19 25.21
N GLY A 147 41.99 19.85 25.84
CA GLY A 147 42.03 19.44 27.23
C GLY A 147 41.27 18.13 27.40
N ILE A 148 41.74 17.07 26.74
CA ILE A 148 41.06 15.78 26.71
C ILE A 148 41.55 14.85 27.82
N ALA A 149 40.66 14.00 28.30
CA ALA A 149 41.01 12.86 29.14
C ALA A 149 40.15 11.64 28.87
N ASN A 150 40.74 10.46 29.04
CA ASN A 150 40.02 9.21 28.95
C ASN A 150 39.11 9.04 30.18
N ILE A 151 37.90 8.55 29.95
CA ILE A 151 36.94 8.23 31.02
C ILE A 151 36.35 6.85 30.82
N GLU A 152 35.70 6.33 31.85
CA GLU A 152 34.89 5.13 31.78
C GLU A 152 33.40 5.49 31.74
N PRO A 153 32.57 4.81 30.92
CA PRO A 153 31.14 5.11 30.81
C PRO A 153 30.39 4.91 32.14
N GLN A 154 30.87 4.02 33.02
CA GLN A 154 30.33 3.79 34.36
C GLN A 154 30.36 5.07 35.22
N TRP A 155 31.38 5.92 35.05
CA TRP A 155 31.49 7.19 35.76
C TRP A 155 30.38 8.16 35.36
N VAL A 156 29.98 8.13 34.09
CA VAL A 156 28.86 8.93 33.59
C VAL A 156 27.55 8.48 34.22
N GLU A 157 27.34 7.16 34.38
CA GLU A 157 26.17 6.63 35.07
C GLU A 157 26.13 7.05 36.55
N GLN A 158 27.27 7.03 37.24
CA GLN A 158 27.37 7.45 38.63
C GLN A 158 27.04 8.94 38.82
N VAL A 159 27.58 9.82 37.97
CA VAL A 159 27.42 11.28 38.12
C VAL A 159 26.09 11.77 37.54
N ALA A 160 25.68 11.21 36.40
CA ALA A 160 24.55 11.71 35.61
C ALA A 160 23.37 10.72 35.56
N GLY A 161 23.27 9.77 36.50
CA GLY A 161 22.21 8.76 36.53
C GLY A 161 20.79 9.34 36.44
N HIS A 162 20.55 10.49 37.05
CA HIS A 162 19.29 11.23 37.02
C HIS A 162 18.97 11.89 35.66
N LEU A 163 19.97 12.03 34.77
CA LEU A 163 19.83 12.58 33.42
C LEU A 163 19.77 11.49 32.34
N LEU A 164 20.01 10.23 32.71
CA LEU A 164 19.97 9.12 31.77
C LEU A 164 18.53 8.86 31.32
N LYS A 165 18.33 8.88 30.00
CA LYS A 165 17.10 8.37 29.38
C LYS A 165 17.26 6.88 29.17
N LYS A 166 16.56 6.11 29.98
CA LYS A 166 16.52 4.64 29.94
C LYS A 166 15.37 4.18 29.05
N GLN A 167 15.64 3.23 28.18
CA GLN A 167 14.67 2.61 27.30
C GLN A 167 14.80 1.10 27.43
N LEU A 168 13.66 0.42 27.54
CA LEU A 168 13.60 -1.03 27.48
C LEU A 168 13.41 -1.49 26.04
N LEU A 169 14.12 -2.54 25.68
CA LEU A 169 14.18 -3.14 24.37
C LEU A 169 13.93 -4.63 24.52
N ASP A 170 13.27 -5.22 23.53
CA ASP A 170 13.12 -6.67 23.38
C ASP A 170 12.66 -7.40 24.66
N PRO A 171 11.48 -7.06 25.21
CA PRO A 171 10.92 -7.80 26.33
C PRO A 171 10.53 -9.21 25.86
N HIS A 172 11.08 -10.24 26.50
CA HIS A 172 10.89 -11.65 26.13
C HIS A 172 10.93 -12.56 27.36
N TRP A 173 10.41 -13.79 27.20
CA TRP A 173 10.49 -14.81 28.23
C TRP A 173 11.87 -15.48 28.27
N GLU A 174 12.54 -15.44 29.42
CA GLU A 174 13.81 -16.13 29.62
C GLU A 174 13.59 -17.48 30.32
N LYS A 175 13.58 -18.57 29.54
CA LYS A 175 13.29 -19.94 29.98
C LYS A 175 14.01 -20.38 31.26
N LYS A 176 15.32 -20.10 31.36
CA LYS A 176 16.15 -20.50 32.52
C LYS A 176 15.85 -19.72 33.79
N ALA A 177 15.54 -18.43 33.64
CA ALA A 177 15.26 -17.55 34.76
C ALA A 177 13.76 -17.59 35.16
N ALA A 178 12.92 -18.17 34.30
CA ALA A 178 11.47 -18.24 34.46
C ALA A 178 10.83 -16.88 34.77
N GLN A 179 11.27 -15.84 34.06
CA GLN A 179 10.77 -14.47 34.19
C GLN A 179 10.84 -13.75 32.83
N VAL A 180 10.05 -12.69 32.70
CA VAL A 180 10.14 -11.79 31.54
C VAL A 180 11.30 -10.81 31.75
N THR A 181 12.28 -10.91 30.86
CA THR A 181 13.49 -10.08 30.85
C THR A 181 13.40 -9.10 29.68
N ALA A 182 13.88 -7.88 29.89
CA ALA A 182 14.09 -6.92 28.81
C ALA A 182 15.54 -6.43 28.82
N LEU A 183 16.00 -5.93 27.68
CA LEU A 183 17.30 -5.28 27.55
C LEU A 183 17.15 -3.76 27.76
N GLU A 184 17.87 -3.22 28.72
CA GLU A 184 17.90 -1.79 28.97
C GLU A 184 19.04 -1.12 28.20
N ARG A 185 18.70 -0.01 27.54
CA ARG A 185 19.62 0.93 26.92
C ARG A 185 19.49 2.28 27.60
N ALA A 186 20.60 2.86 28.04
CA ALA A 186 20.62 4.21 28.58
C ALA A 186 21.37 5.18 27.67
N THR A 187 20.79 6.37 27.51
CA THR A 187 21.39 7.45 26.73
C THR A 187 21.51 8.73 27.54
N LEU A 188 22.61 9.46 27.34
CA LEU A 188 22.82 10.80 27.87
C LEU A 188 23.05 11.76 26.70
N TYR A 189 22.16 12.75 26.54
CA TYR A 189 22.23 13.71 25.44
C TYR A 189 22.42 13.07 24.05
N GLY A 190 21.84 11.89 23.81
CA GLY A 190 21.96 11.15 22.55
C GLY A 190 23.18 10.22 22.45
N LEU A 191 24.12 10.26 23.40
CA LEU A 191 25.19 9.27 23.51
C LEU A 191 24.70 8.02 24.24
N VAL A 192 25.00 6.84 23.71
CA VAL A 192 24.67 5.56 24.35
C VAL A 192 25.71 5.25 25.42
N ILE A 193 25.31 5.25 26.69
CA ILE A 193 26.22 4.97 27.81
C ILE A 193 26.39 3.47 28.01
N TYR A 194 25.27 2.74 28.00
CA TYR A 194 25.25 1.29 27.96
C TYR A 194 24.07 0.79 27.13
N ASN A 195 24.23 -0.41 26.57
CA ASN A 195 23.21 -1.08 25.79
C ASN A 195 23.24 -2.58 26.10
N GLY A 196 22.07 -3.19 26.28
CA GLY A 196 21.94 -4.64 26.51
C GLY A 196 22.02 -5.06 27.97
N ARG A 197 21.76 -4.16 28.94
CA ARG A 197 21.70 -4.56 30.36
C ARG A 197 20.40 -5.30 30.63
N ARG A 198 20.46 -6.55 31.08
CA ARG A 198 19.26 -7.32 31.42
C ARG A 198 18.57 -6.75 32.66
N VAL A 199 17.27 -6.54 32.56
CA VAL A 199 16.42 -6.08 33.67
C VAL A 199 15.13 -6.89 33.71
N ASN A 200 14.57 -7.06 34.91
CA ASN A 200 13.26 -7.69 35.08
C ASN A 200 12.17 -6.74 34.56
N PHE A 201 11.47 -7.15 33.51
CA PHE A 201 10.49 -6.32 32.82
C PHE A 201 9.25 -6.07 33.68
N GLY A 202 8.84 -7.05 34.50
CA GLY A 202 7.68 -6.94 35.38
C GLY A 202 7.79 -5.84 36.44
N ARG A 203 9.00 -5.37 36.77
CA ARG A 203 9.15 -4.21 37.68
C ARG A 203 8.80 -2.88 37.03
N VAL A 204 8.77 -2.82 35.70
CA VAL A 204 8.53 -1.60 34.93
C VAL A 204 7.16 -1.63 34.30
N ASP A 205 6.77 -2.76 33.70
CA ASP A 205 5.45 -2.97 33.10
C ASP A 205 4.92 -4.37 33.45
N LEU A 206 4.08 -4.41 34.48
CA LEU A 206 3.45 -5.65 34.94
C LEU A 206 2.48 -6.24 33.91
N VAL A 207 1.74 -5.39 33.20
CA VAL A 207 0.70 -5.83 32.25
C VAL A 207 1.36 -6.45 31.04
N GLY A 208 2.34 -5.76 30.44
CA GLY A 208 3.11 -6.29 29.32
C GLY A 208 3.90 -7.55 29.71
N ALA A 209 4.49 -7.60 30.90
CA ALA A 209 5.18 -8.79 31.39
C ALA A 209 4.23 -9.98 31.54
N ARG A 210 3.01 -9.75 32.02
CA ARG A 210 2.02 -10.80 32.17
C ARG A 210 1.57 -11.34 30.82
N GLU A 211 1.34 -10.48 29.83
CA GLU A 211 1.01 -10.89 28.47
C GLU A 211 2.10 -11.80 27.88
N ILE A 212 3.37 -11.37 27.96
CA ILE A 212 4.51 -12.15 27.46
C ILE A 212 4.64 -13.47 28.20
N PHE A 213 4.44 -13.47 29.52
CA PHE A 213 4.42 -14.70 30.32
C PHE A 213 3.38 -15.70 29.80
N ILE A 214 2.14 -15.28 29.57
CA ILE A 214 1.11 -16.19 29.06
C ILE A 214 1.48 -16.68 27.66
N ARG A 215 1.81 -15.77 26.74
CA ARG A 215 2.07 -16.12 25.33
C ARG A 215 3.28 -17.02 25.17
N GLU A 216 4.43 -16.64 25.72
CA GLU A 216 5.68 -17.35 25.49
C GLU A 216 5.89 -18.51 26.47
N ALA A 217 5.56 -18.33 27.75
CA ALA A 217 5.82 -19.34 28.78
C ALA A 217 4.75 -20.44 28.76
N LEU A 218 3.47 -20.08 28.70
CA LEU A 218 2.34 -21.01 28.84
C LEU A 218 1.81 -21.52 27.50
N VAL A 219 1.49 -20.62 26.56
CA VAL A 219 0.91 -21.00 25.26
C VAL A 219 1.96 -21.67 24.37
N ALA A 220 3.08 -20.98 24.11
CA ALA A 220 4.18 -21.55 23.32
C ALA A 220 4.97 -22.65 24.07
N GLY A 221 4.73 -22.82 25.37
CA GLY A 221 5.32 -23.89 26.16
C GLY A 221 6.81 -23.73 26.48
N ASN A 222 7.35 -22.51 26.43
CA ASN A 222 8.78 -22.25 26.70
C ASN A 222 9.11 -22.18 28.19
N TRP A 223 8.31 -22.79 29.07
CA TRP A 223 8.55 -22.84 30.50
C TRP A 223 8.78 -24.27 30.99
N ASP A 224 9.99 -24.53 31.49
CA ASP A 224 10.31 -25.79 32.16
C ASP A 224 9.82 -25.75 33.61
N THR A 225 8.67 -26.39 33.87
CA THR A 225 8.09 -26.48 35.22
C THR A 225 7.63 -27.90 35.55
N LYS A 226 7.48 -28.17 36.85
CA LYS A 226 6.92 -29.43 37.39
C LYS A 226 5.40 -29.37 37.56
N LEU A 227 4.77 -28.26 37.20
CA LEU A 227 3.32 -28.10 37.32
C LEU A 227 2.59 -29.07 36.35
N PRO A 228 1.64 -29.87 36.85
CA PRO A 228 1.05 -30.96 36.08
C PRO A 228 0.18 -30.47 34.91
N PHE A 229 -0.44 -29.29 35.02
CA PHE A 229 -1.36 -28.80 33.99
C PHE A 229 -0.65 -28.49 32.67
N LEU A 230 0.55 -27.90 32.71
CA LEU A 230 1.22 -27.44 31.49
C LEU A 230 1.61 -28.62 30.60
N ALA A 231 2.17 -29.68 31.19
CA ALA A 231 2.49 -30.91 30.48
C ALA A 231 1.23 -31.62 29.94
N ALA A 232 0.14 -31.62 30.69
CA ALA A 232 -1.14 -32.17 30.25
C ALA A 232 -1.73 -31.39 29.07
N ASN A 233 -1.69 -30.06 29.12
CA ASN A 233 -2.17 -29.16 28.08
C ASN A 233 -1.36 -29.29 26.80
N GLN A 234 -0.02 -29.29 26.88
CA GLN A 234 0.85 -29.50 25.72
C GLN A 234 0.57 -30.84 25.04
N LYS A 235 0.42 -31.91 25.83
CA LYS A 235 0.07 -33.23 25.31
C LYS A 235 -1.29 -33.23 24.60
N LEU A 236 -2.28 -32.54 25.16
CA LEU A 236 -3.61 -32.43 24.57
C LEU A 236 -3.59 -31.64 23.26
N ILE A 237 -2.85 -30.53 23.19
CA ILE A 237 -2.67 -29.72 21.98
C ILE A 237 -2.06 -30.58 20.86
N ILE A 238 -0.98 -31.31 21.13
CA ILE A 238 -0.35 -32.22 20.16
C ILE A 238 -1.34 -33.29 19.68
N GLN A 239 -2.12 -33.89 20.59
CA GLN A 239 -3.13 -34.89 20.22
C GLN A 239 -4.23 -34.32 19.31
N VAL A 240 -4.66 -33.08 19.54
CA VAL A 240 -5.64 -32.38 18.70
C VAL A 240 -5.06 -32.12 17.31
N GLN A 241 -3.81 -31.62 17.23
CA GLN A 241 -3.09 -31.40 15.97
C GLN A 241 -2.89 -32.71 15.18
N ASP A 242 -2.51 -33.80 15.84
CA ASP A 242 -2.34 -35.11 15.19
C ASP A 242 -3.65 -35.67 14.60
N LEU A 243 -4.79 -35.42 15.27
CA LEU A 243 -6.11 -35.80 14.77
C LEU A 243 -6.52 -34.97 13.56
N GLU A 244 -6.13 -33.70 13.53
CA GLU A 244 -6.34 -32.79 12.40
C GLU A 244 -5.57 -33.24 11.14
N HIS A 245 -4.27 -33.52 11.29
CA HIS A 245 -3.42 -34.03 10.21
C HIS A 245 -3.97 -35.33 9.59
N LYS A 246 -4.55 -36.21 10.41
CA LYS A 246 -5.14 -37.48 9.96
C LYS A 246 -6.49 -37.30 9.26
N ALA A 247 -7.29 -36.31 9.66
CA ALA A 247 -8.64 -36.09 9.13
C ALA A 247 -8.68 -35.29 7.81
N ARG A 248 -7.57 -34.65 7.39
CA ARG A 248 -7.50 -33.72 6.25
C ARG A 248 -8.66 -32.70 6.21
N ARG A 249 -9.18 -32.34 7.39
CA ARG A 249 -10.16 -31.29 7.61
C ARG A 249 -9.42 -30.19 8.38
N GLN A 250 -9.23 -29.06 7.73
CA GLN A 250 -8.39 -27.95 8.20
C GLN A 250 -9.20 -26.91 9.00
N ASP A 251 -10.32 -27.32 9.59
CA ASP A 251 -11.26 -26.47 10.33
C ASP A 251 -11.04 -26.55 11.87
N VAL A 252 -9.92 -27.10 12.32
CA VAL A 252 -9.58 -27.31 13.75
C VAL A 252 -8.18 -26.77 14.06
N LEU A 253 -7.89 -25.54 13.64
CA LEU A 253 -6.68 -24.87 14.11
C LEU A 253 -6.85 -24.58 15.60
N VAL A 254 -5.94 -25.09 16.43
CA VAL A 254 -5.84 -24.66 17.83
C VAL A 254 -5.41 -23.20 17.84
N ASP A 255 -6.35 -22.29 18.12
CA ASP A 255 -6.10 -20.85 18.17
C ASP A 255 -5.29 -20.50 19.43
N GLU A 256 -4.05 -20.05 19.24
CA GLU A 256 -3.19 -19.59 20.34
C GLU A 256 -3.82 -18.43 21.12
N GLU A 257 -4.65 -17.59 20.50
CA GLU A 257 -5.39 -16.53 21.19
C GLU A 257 -6.47 -17.10 22.11
N LEU A 258 -7.08 -18.24 21.75
CA LEU A 258 -8.06 -18.89 22.61
C LEU A 258 -7.39 -19.52 23.83
N ILE A 259 -6.21 -20.14 23.64
CA ILE A 259 -5.41 -20.64 24.76
C ILE A 259 -4.93 -19.47 25.63
N TYR A 260 -4.51 -18.37 25.03
CA TYR A 260 -4.15 -17.15 25.76
C TYR A 260 -5.32 -16.66 26.61
N ALA A 261 -6.51 -16.49 26.02
CA ALA A 261 -7.70 -16.01 26.73
C ALA A 261 -8.11 -16.94 27.88
N PHE A 262 -7.99 -18.26 27.69
CA PHE A 262 -8.23 -19.25 28.74
C PHE A 262 -7.33 -19.05 29.95
N TYR A 263 -6.02 -18.87 29.73
CA TYR A 263 -5.07 -18.62 30.82
C TYR A 263 -5.28 -17.22 31.41
N ASP A 264 -5.54 -16.22 30.57
CA ASP A 264 -5.74 -14.84 31.00
C ASP A 264 -6.91 -14.69 31.97
N GLN A 265 -8.03 -15.39 31.70
CA GLN A 265 -9.21 -15.38 32.55
C GLN A 265 -8.98 -16.00 33.95
N GLN A 266 -8.05 -16.96 34.06
CA GLN A 266 -7.83 -17.73 35.29
C GLN A 266 -6.64 -17.25 36.12
N LEU A 267 -5.61 -16.66 35.49
CA LEU A 267 -4.42 -16.18 36.18
C LEU A 267 -4.66 -14.80 36.81
N PRO A 268 -4.29 -14.60 38.10
CA PRO A 268 -4.33 -13.28 38.72
C PRO A 268 -3.50 -12.25 37.96
N THR A 269 -3.85 -10.97 38.13
CA THR A 269 -3.24 -9.86 37.37
C THR A 269 -1.78 -9.57 37.74
N ASP A 270 -1.30 -10.04 38.89
CA ASP A 270 0.05 -9.85 39.40
C ASP A 270 1.01 -11.02 39.09
N ILE A 271 0.51 -12.11 38.48
CA ILE A 271 1.31 -13.29 38.17
C ILE A 271 1.92 -13.19 36.77
N CYS A 272 3.20 -12.80 36.71
CA CYS A 272 3.97 -12.69 35.46
C CYS A 272 5.33 -13.42 35.49
N THR A 273 5.57 -14.27 36.51
CA THR A 273 6.82 -15.02 36.67
C THR A 273 6.51 -16.48 37.00
N GLY A 274 7.43 -17.38 36.66
CA GLY A 274 7.28 -18.80 36.95
C GLY A 274 7.23 -19.08 38.44
N ALA A 275 8.11 -18.45 39.23
CA ALA A 275 8.10 -18.59 40.69
C ALA A 275 6.79 -18.09 41.33
N GLY A 276 6.26 -16.96 40.84
CA GLY A 276 4.96 -16.46 41.28
C GLY A 276 3.82 -17.42 40.93
N CYS A 277 3.81 -17.92 39.69
CA CYS A 277 2.80 -18.87 39.23
C CYS A 277 2.86 -20.20 39.99
N GLU A 278 4.05 -20.76 40.24
CA GLU A 278 4.21 -21.99 41.03
C GLU A 278 3.71 -21.86 42.46
N HIS A 279 4.00 -20.73 43.11
CA HIS A 279 3.53 -20.45 44.47
C HIS A 279 2.01 -20.34 44.51
N TRP A 280 1.43 -19.52 43.63
CA TRP A 280 -0.02 -19.32 43.54
C TRP A 280 -0.77 -20.62 43.19
N TYR A 281 -0.29 -21.35 42.18
CA TYR A 281 -0.94 -22.58 41.72
C TYR A 281 -0.98 -23.66 42.81
N LYS A 282 0.07 -23.78 43.62
CA LYS A 282 0.18 -24.78 44.70
C LYS A 282 -0.95 -24.67 45.72
N ASP A 283 -1.43 -23.47 45.99
CA ASP A 283 -2.50 -23.23 46.95
C ASP A 283 -3.88 -23.25 46.29
N GLU A 284 -4.01 -22.77 45.06
CA GLU A 284 -5.30 -22.68 44.38
C GLU A 284 -5.75 -24.05 43.81
N VAL A 285 -4.84 -24.90 43.37
CA VAL A 285 -5.17 -26.25 42.87
C VAL A 285 -5.81 -27.15 43.93
N LYS A 286 -5.53 -26.90 45.22
CA LYS A 286 -6.18 -27.62 46.35
C LYS A 286 -7.68 -27.32 46.41
N LYS A 287 -8.08 -26.12 45.98
CA LYS A 287 -9.48 -25.69 45.93
C LYS A 287 -10.13 -26.08 44.61
N GLN A 288 -9.38 -26.00 43.51
CA GLN A 288 -9.85 -26.29 42.16
C GLN A 288 -8.94 -27.33 41.49
N PRO A 289 -9.26 -28.63 41.57
CA PRO A 289 -8.39 -29.70 41.04
C PRO A 289 -8.18 -29.66 39.51
N GLN A 290 -9.07 -28.99 38.77
CA GLN A 290 -9.03 -28.85 37.31
C GLN A 290 -8.47 -27.49 36.85
N LEU A 291 -7.85 -26.72 37.74
CA LEU A 291 -7.34 -25.38 37.47
C LEU A 291 -6.29 -25.38 36.34
N LEU A 292 -6.46 -24.47 35.37
CA LEU A 292 -5.61 -24.32 34.18
C LEU A 292 -5.50 -25.57 33.29
N LEU A 293 -6.35 -26.60 33.44
CA LEU A 293 -6.37 -27.76 32.55
C LEU A 293 -7.29 -27.49 31.36
N LEU A 294 -6.75 -27.53 30.14
CA LEU A 294 -7.51 -27.40 28.90
C LEU A 294 -8.32 -28.66 28.65
N SER A 295 -9.55 -28.50 28.16
CA SER A 295 -10.36 -29.60 27.64
C SER A 295 -10.27 -29.71 26.12
N ARG A 296 -10.52 -30.92 25.60
CA ARG A 296 -10.57 -31.15 24.14
C ARG A 296 -11.64 -30.31 23.48
N GLU A 297 -12.78 -30.10 24.16
CA GLU A 297 -13.85 -29.26 23.66
C GLU A 297 -13.40 -27.80 23.56
N GLU A 298 -12.73 -27.24 24.56
CA GLU A 298 -12.18 -25.88 24.50
C GLU A 298 -11.17 -25.68 23.37
N LEU A 299 -10.34 -26.69 23.09
CA LEU A 299 -9.40 -26.67 21.96
C LEU A 299 -10.07 -26.95 20.59
N MET A 300 -11.22 -27.64 20.58
CA MET A 300 -11.98 -27.97 19.36
C MET A 300 -13.23 -27.11 19.16
N ARG A 301 -13.40 -26.03 19.94
CA ARG A 301 -14.71 -25.39 20.11
C ARG A 301 -15.13 -24.57 18.90
N HIS A 302 -16.14 -25.12 18.23
CA HIS A 302 -17.13 -24.44 17.38
C HIS A 302 -18.03 -23.44 18.16
N GLU A 303 -17.55 -22.79 19.23
CA GLU A 303 -18.36 -21.85 20.03
C GLU A 303 -17.57 -20.60 20.44
N ALA A 304 -17.33 -19.74 19.44
CA ALA A 304 -17.42 -18.28 19.57
C ALA A 304 -18.38 -17.72 18.49
N ALA A 305 -19.42 -18.51 18.17
CA ALA A 305 -20.23 -18.40 16.97
C ALA A 305 -21.07 -17.11 16.81
N GLY A 306 -21.05 -16.20 17.80
CA GLY A 306 -21.77 -14.93 17.71
C GLY A 306 -20.94 -13.76 17.14
N ILE A 307 -19.67 -13.65 17.55
CA ILE A 307 -18.87 -12.42 17.37
C ILE A 307 -17.73 -12.63 16.36
N THR A 308 -17.06 -13.79 16.36
CA THR A 308 -15.94 -14.07 15.42
C THR A 308 -16.42 -14.52 14.05
N THR A 309 -17.57 -15.21 13.93
CA THR A 309 -18.14 -15.59 12.62
C THR A 309 -18.59 -14.38 11.81
N GLN A 310 -19.03 -13.30 12.47
CA GLN A 310 -19.31 -12.03 11.78
C GLN A 310 -18.01 -11.31 11.38
N ALA A 311 -16.96 -11.41 12.20
CA ALA A 311 -15.67 -10.81 11.92
C ALA A 311 -14.90 -11.52 10.78
N PHE A 312 -14.97 -12.85 10.75
CA PHE A 312 -14.30 -13.72 9.78
C PHE A 312 -15.31 -14.71 9.19
N PRO A 313 -16.17 -14.26 8.27
CA PRO A 313 -17.23 -15.09 7.72
C PRO A 313 -16.67 -16.21 6.83
N ARG A 314 -17.29 -17.39 6.86
CA ARG A 314 -16.93 -18.53 5.99
C ARG A 314 -17.31 -18.27 4.52
N THR A 315 -18.28 -17.39 4.29
CA THR A 315 -18.72 -16.99 2.96
C THR A 315 -18.77 -15.47 2.86
N LEU A 316 -18.41 -14.93 1.70
CA LEU A 316 -18.46 -13.51 1.39
C LEU A 316 -19.23 -13.33 0.08
N ARG A 317 -20.25 -12.48 0.09
CA ARG A 317 -21.04 -12.23 -1.11
C ARG A 317 -20.29 -11.28 -2.04
N LEU A 318 -19.82 -11.80 -3.18
CA LEU A 318 -19.11 -11.06 -4.23
C LEU A 318 -19.77 -11.34 -5.58
N GLY A 319 -20.00 -10.31 -6.40
CA GLY A 319 -20.63 -10.48 -7.71
C GLY A 319 -22.01 -11.16 -7.65
N GLY A 320 -22.77 -10.88 -6.58
CA GLY A 320 -24.10 -11.46 -6.36
C GLY A 320 -24.12 -12.89 -5.80
N VAL A 321 -22.95 -13.56 -5.68
CA VAL A 321 -22.82 -14.97 -5.29
C VAL A 321 -22.10 -15.11 -3.95
N ASP A 322 -22.47 -16.12 -3.16
CA ASP A 322 -21.75 -16.46 -1.93
C ASP A 322 -20.46 -17.22 -2.26
N CYS A 323 -19.33 -16.55 -2.09
CA CYS A 323 -17.99 -17.10 -2.31
C CYS A 323 -17.43 -17.67 -1.02
N ASN A 324 -16.81 -18.85 -1.07
CA ASN A 324 -16.14 -19.41 0.10
C ASN A 324 -14.88 -18.61 0.44
N VAL A 325 -14.62 -18.43 1.73
CA VAL A 325 -13.48 -17.69 2.23
C VAL A 325 -12.60 -18.59 3.07
N THR A 326 -11.30 -18.52 2.82
CA THR A 326 -10.25 -19.22 3.57
C THR A 326 -9.29 -18.18 4.15
N TYR A 327 -8.81 -18.43 5.36
CA TYR A 327 -7.92 -17.53 6.10
C TYR A 327 -6.61 -18.25 6.37
N LEU A 328 -5.49 -17.58 6.13
CA LEU A 328 -4.14 -18.06 6.44
C LEU A 328 -3.40 -16.93 7.14
N HIS A 329 -2.74 -17.22 8.26
CA HIS A 329 -1.87 -16.27 8.94
C HIS A 329 -0.45 -16.82 8.98
N GLU A 330 0.30 -16.57 7.91
CA GLU A 330 1.66 -17.08 7.75
C GLU A 330 2.53 -16.01 7.06
N PRO A 331 3.23 -15.17 7.85
CA PRO A 331 4.02 -14.08 7.30
C PRO A 331 5.06 -14.57 6.29
N GLY A 332 4.90 -14.16 5.03
CA GLY A 332 5.78 -14.54 3.92
C GLY A 332 5.17 -15.57 2.96
N ASP A 333 4.08 -16.25 3.33
CA ASP A 333 3.32 -17.09 2.39
C ASP A 333 2.56 -16.21 1.37
N ALA A 334 2.48 -16.67 0.13
CA ALA A 334 1.79 -15.96 -0.95
C ALA A 334 0.28 -15.82 -0.70
N LYS A 335 -0.31 -16.72 0.10
CA LYS A 335 -1.74 -16.79 0.45
C LYS A 335 -2.08 -16.17 1.81
N ASP A 336 -1.08 -15.62 2.51
CA ASP A 336 -1.25 -14.93 3.80
C ASP A 336 -2.39 -13.90 3.76
N GLY A 337 -3.18 -13.81 4.82
CA GLY A 337 -4.42 -13.04 4.87
C GLY A 337 -5.65 -13.81 4.39
N VAL A 338 -6.53 -13.13 3.65
CA VAL A 338 -7.84 -13.67 3.23
C VAL A 338 -7.81 -14.10 1.78
N THR A 339 -8.13 -15.38 1.51
CA THR A 339 -8.30 -15.93 0.17
C THR A 339 -9.77 -16.25 -0.10
N VAL A 340 -10.36 -15.61 -1.10
CA VAL A 340 -11.75 -15.81 -1.52
C VAL A 340 -11.82 -16.65 -2.79
N GLU A 341 -12.63 -17.70 -2.75
CA GLU A 341 -12.89 -18.58 -3.87
C GLU A 341 -14.00 -18.01 -4.75
N VAL A 342 -13.62 -17.47 -5.90
CA VAL A 342 -14.55 -16.83 -6.84
C VAL A 342 -14.88 -17.82 -7.97
N PRO A 343 -16.14 -18.24 -8.12
CA PRO A 343 -16.54 -19.04 -9.28
C PRO A 343 -16.28 -18.29 -10.59
N LEU A 344 -15.79 -18.99 -11.61
CA LEU A 344 -15.38 -18.39 -12.88
C LEU A 344 -16.49 -17.52 -13.49
N PHE A 345 -17.75 -17.96 -13.45
CA PHE A 345 -18.90 -17.22 -14.00
C PHE A 345 -19.23 -15.92 -13.26
N ALA A 346 -18.78 -15.75 -12.01
CA ALA A 346 -19.03 -14.56 -11.19
C ALA A 346 -17.87 -13.56 -11.22
N LEU A 347 -16.71 -13.95 -11.79
CA LEU A 347 -15.46 -13.19 -11.75
C LEU A 347 -15.61 -11.75 -12.23
N ASN A 348 -16.31 -11.55 -13.35
CA ASN A 348 -16.47 -10.23 -13.95
C ASN A 348 -17.43 -9.32 -13.17
N GLN A 349 -18.33 -9.92 -12.38
CA GLN A 349 -19.30 -9.19 -11.54
C GLN A 349 -18.72 -8.76 -10.19
N VAL A 350 -17.55 -9.30 -9.78
CA VAL A 350 -16.92 -8.93 -8.51
C VAL A 350 -16.51 -7.46 -8.55
N ASN A 351 -17.02 -6.64 -7.62
CA ASN A 351 -16.67 -5.22 -7.53
C ASN A 351 -15.31 -5.04 -6.81
N ASP A 352 -14.37 -4.34 -7.45
CA ASP A 352 -13.04 -4.05 -6.92
C ASP A 352 -13.11 -3.21 -5.63
N GLU A 353 -13.99 -2.21 -5.57
CA GLU A 353 -14.17 -1.35 -4.40
C GLU A 353 -14.66 -2.16 -3.19
N ARG A 354 -15.58 -3.11 -3.40
CA ARG A 354 -16.06 -4.00 -2.33
C ARG A 354 -14.93 -4.83 -1.73
N CYS A 355 -14.00 -5.28 -2.57
CA CYS A 355 -12.85 -6.08 -2.15
C CYS A 355 -11.83 -5.26 -1.32
N GLU A 356 -11.82 -3.93 -1.45
CA GLU A 356 -10.95 -3.08 -0.63
C GLU A 356 -11.26 -3.20 0.87
N TRP A 357 -12.52 -3.44 1.23
CA TRP A 357 -13.00 -3.55 2.61
C TRP A 357 -12.59 -4.86 3.33
N LEU A 358 -12.04 -5.84 2.60
CA LEU A 358 -11.72 -7.17 3.12
C LEU A 358 -12.93 -7.79 3.86
N VAL A 359 -12.65 -8.36 5.04
CA VAL A 359 -13.61 -8.86 6.02
C VAL A 359 -13.53 -7.99 7.29
N PRO A 360 -14.60 -7.91 8.10
CA PRO A 360 -14.64 -7.01 9.26
C PRO A 360 -13.46 -7.19 10.23
N GLY A 361 -12.99 -8.43 10.43
CA GLY A 361 -11.89 -8.76 11.33
C GLY A 361 -10.52 -8.20 10.91
N LEU A 362 -10.28 -8.01 9.61
CA LEU A 362 -9.02 -7.47 9.08
C LEU A 362 -9.08 -5.96 8.78
N LEU A 363 -10.26 -5.35 8.90
CA LEU A 363 -10.48 -3.95 8.51
C LEU A 363 -9.65 -3.00 9.38
N LYS A 364 -9.60 -3.24 10.69
CA LYS A 364 -8.85 -2.42 11.65
C LYS A 364 -7.36 -2.33 11.29
N ASP A 365 -6.75 -3.47 10.98
CA ASP A 365 -5.33 -3.54 10.62
C ASP A 365 -5.04 -2.88 9.29
N LYS A 366 -5.95 -3.02 8.32
CA LYS A 366 -5.88 -2.33 7.04
C LYS A 366 -5.95 -0.81 7.22
N ILE A 367 -6.91 -0.31 8.00
CA ILE A 367 -7.03 1.12 8.32
C ILE A 367 -5.78 1.63 9.02
N GLN A 368 -5.24 0.86 9.98
CA GLN A 368 -4.02 1.23 10.68
C GLN A 368 -2.83 1.38 9.73
N ALA A 369 -2.63 0.40 8.84
CA ALA A 369 -1.56 0.42 7.85
C ALA A 369 -1.74 1.61 6.89
N LEU A 370 -2.97 1.85 6.43
CA LEU A 370 -3.33 2.98 5.59
C LEU A 370 -2.96 4.33 6.22
N ILE A 371 -3.36 4.58 7.47
CA ILE A 371 -3.04 5.85 8.17
C ILE A 371 -1.53 6.01 8.37
N LYS A 372 -0.78 4.92 8.58
CA LYS A 372 0.69 4.97 8.72
C LYS A 372 1.37 5.48 7.44
N THR A 373 0.75 5.31 6.27
CA THR A 373 1.28 5.81 4.97
C THR A 373 1.11 7.31 4.77
N LEU A 374 0.20 7.97 5.51
CA LEU A 374 -0.01 9.41 5.43
C LEU A 374 1.24 10.18 5.85
N HIS A 375 1.40 11.38 5.28
CA HIS A 375 2.46 12.29 5.67
C HIS A 375 2.31 12.75 7.14
N GLN A 376 3.40 13.28 7.71
CA GLN A 376 3.52 13.53 9.17
C GLN A 376 2.42 14.44 9.74
N ARG A 377 1.93 15.41 8.96
CA ARG A 377 1.05 16.50 9.44
C ARG A 377 -0.38 16.05 9.77
N PRO A 378 -1.09 15.24 8.96
CA PRO A 378 -2.33 14.58 9.36
C PRO A 378 -2.09 13.55 10.47
N ARG A 379 -1.03 12.76 10.35
CA ARG A 379 -0.76 11.65 11.27
C ARG A 379 -0.55 12.11 12.72
N SER A 380 0.09 13.26 12.93
CA SER A 380 0.29 13.80 14.28
C SER A 380 -1.02 14.26 14.96
N ARG A 381 -2.07 14.59 14.18
CA ARG A 381 -3.40 14.95 14.70
C ARG A 381 -4.27 13.75 15.05
N LEU A 382 -3.85 12.54 14.67
CA LEU A 382 -4.56 11.28 14.90
C LEU A 382 -3.94 10.45 16.05
N VAL A 383 -3.09 11.06 16.88
CA VAL A 383 -2.47 10.41 18.03
C VAL A 383 -3.36 10.60 19.27
N PRO A 384 -3.69 9.55 20.03
CA PRO A 384 -3.18 8.16 19.96
C PRO A 384 -3.72 7.36 18.77
N LEU A 385 -2.80 6.79 17.98
CA LEU A 385 -3.16 6.09 16.73
C LEU A 385 -4.01 4.83 16.96
N PRO A 386 -3.68 3.94 17.91
CA PRO A 386 -4.48 2.72 18.12
C PRO A 386 -5.93 3.00 18.49
N GLU A 387 -6.18 4.00 19.33
CA GLU A 387 -7.53 4.40 19.75
C GLU A 387 -8.31 5.06 18.61
N THR A 388 -7.65 5.94 17.86
CA THR A 388 -8.25 6.63 16.70
C THR A 388 -8.63 5.63 15.61
N VAL A 389 -7.75 4.65 15.34
CA VAL A 389 -8.02 3.54 14.41
C VAL A 389 -9.19 2.69 14.91
N ALA A 390 -9.23 2.33 16.20
CA ALA A 390 -10.32 1.53 16.75
C ALA A 390 -11.68 2.22 16.59
N ARG A 391 -11.74 3.53 16.88
CA ARG A 391 -12.94 4.35 16.64
C ARG A 391 -13.33 4.42 15.17
N MET A 392 -12.36 4.63 14.28
CA MET A 392 -12.62 4.71 12.84
C MET A 392 -13.14 3.38 12.29
N ALA A 393 -12.52 2.25 12.69
CA ALA A 393 -12.97 0.93 12.28
C ALA A 393 -14.39 0.64 12.77
N ALA A 394 -14.72 0.98 14.02
CA ALA A 394 -16.06 0.82 14.55
C ALA A 394 -17.12 1.68 13.81
N ASP A 395 -16.78 2.91 13.44
CA ASP A 395 -17.67 3.79 12.66
C ASP A 395 -17.89 3.27 11.24
N LEU A 396 -16.84 2.78 10.57
CA LEU A 396 -16.91 2.25 9.21
C LEU A 396 -17.57 0.87 9.12
N LEU A 397 -17.67 0.15 10.24
CA LEU A 397 -18.40 -1.12 10.36
C LEU A 397 -19.91 -0.96 10.54
N GLN A 398 -20.42 0.27 10.70
CA GLN A 398 -21.87 0.49 10.78
C GLN A 398 -22.57 0.10 9.46
N PRO A 399 -23.76 -0.53 9.49
CA PRO A 399 -24.44 -1.05 8.29
C PRO A 399 -24.61 -0.04 7.15
N ASP A 400 -24.82 1.24 7.46
CA ASP A 400 -25.05 2.31 6.48
C ASP A 400 -23.77 2.75 5.74
N LYS A 401 -22.60 2.44 6.31
CA LYS A 401 -21.27 2.81 5.78
C LYS A 401 -20.48 1.61 5.28
N TRP A 402 -20.77 0.43 5.84
CA TRP A 402 -20.08 -0.80 5.49
C TRP A 402 -20.25 -1.12 4.01
N SER A 403 -19.14 -1.41 3.33
CA SER A 403 -19.12 -1.82 1.92
C SER A 403 -19.68 -0.83 0.89
N GLY A 404 -19.92 0.43 1.29
CA GLY A 404 -20.34 1.50 0.39
C GLY A 404 -19.16 2.21 -0.27
N GLY A 405 -18.94 1.98 -1.56
CA GLY A 405 -17.88 2.61 -2.35
C GLY A 405 -16.46 2.17 -1.97
N SER A 406 -15.45 2.97 -2.31
CA SER A 406 -14.04 2.69 -1.98
C SER A 406 -13.72 2.89 -0.50
N LEU A 407 -13.04 1.92 0.12
CA LEU A 407 -12.53 2.03 1.49
C LEU A 407 -11.57 3.22 1.61
N THR A 408 -10.74 3.43 0.60
CA THR A 408 -9.76 4.52 0.58
C THR A 408 -10.45 5.88 0.69
N ASP A 409 -11.54 6.09 -0.06
CA ASP A 409 -12.30 7.33 -0.02
C ASP A 409 -13.05 7.50 1.31
N ALA A 410 -13.56 6.41 1.89
CA ALA A 410 -14.19 6.43 3.21
C ALA A 410 -13.20 6.83 4.32
N VAL A 411 -11.99 6.27 4.32
CA VAL A 411 -10.92 6.62 5.25
C VAL A 411 -10.48 8.07 5.04
N LEU A 412 -10.29 8.51 3.80
CA LEU A 412 -9.92 9.90 3.50
C LEU A 412 -10.95 10.89 4.03
N LYS A 413 -12.24 10.62 3.79
CA LYS A 413 -13.34 11.45 4.30
C LYS A 413 -13.28 11.54 5.82
N TRP A 414 -13.15 10.40 6.50
CA TRP A 414 -13.05 10.37 7.96
C TRP A 414 -11.86 11.18 8.48
N VAL A 415 -10.68 11.03 7.87
CA VAL A 415 -9.48 11.77 8.29
C VAL A 415 -9.63 13.27 8.04
N ARG A 416 -10.23 13.68 6.91
CA ARG A 416 -10.52 15.10 6.65
C ARG A 416 -11.44 15.68 7.72
N ASP A 417 -12.51 14.97 8.08
CA ASP A 417 -13.46 15.41 9.09
C ASP A 417 -12.80 15.50 10.48
N ALA A 418 -11.94 14.55 10.84
CA ALA A 418 -11.24 14.53 12.11
C ALA A 418 -10.10 15.56 12.21
N THR A 419 -9.43 15.89 11.11
CA THR A 419 -8.23 16.75 11.12
C THR A 419 -8.45 18.14 10.55
N ALA A 420 -9.55 18.39 9.85
CA ALA A 420 -9.83 19.61 9.08
C ALA A 420 -8.71 19.99 8.09
N LEU A 421 -7.96 19.00 7.59
CA LEU A 421 -6.92 19.17 6.57
C LEU A 421 -7.42 18.66 5.22
N ASP A 422 -7.02 19.32 4.13
CA ASP A 422 -7.24 18.79 2.78
C ASP A 422 -6.24 17.66 2.52
N ILE A 423 -6.76 16.44 2.38
CA ILE A 423 -5.98 15.21 2.14
C ILE A 423 -6.46 14.62 0.83
N LYS A 424 -5.55 14.40 -0.11
CA LYS A 424 -5.84 13.86 -1.44
C LYS A 424 -5.61 12.36 -1.46
N ARG A 425 -6.20 11.67 -2.44
CA ARG A 425 -6.07 10.21 -2.58
C ARG A 425 -4.61 9.75 -2.71
N ASN A 426 -3.77 10.54 -3.39
CA ASN A 426 -2.34 10.25 -3.55
C ASN A 426 -1.52 10.42 -2.26
N ASP A 427 -2.09 10.99 -1.19
CA ASP A 427 -1.41 11.07 0.10
C ASP A 427 -1.42 9.73 0.84
N MET A 428 -2.30 8.79 0.44
CA MET A 428 -2.32 7.40 0.92
C MET A 428 -1.62 6.50 -0.08
N LYS A 429 -0.56 5.81 0.38
CA LYS A 429 0.31 5.00 -0.48
C LYS A 429 -0.08 3.53 -0.39
N LEU A 430 -0.99 3.11 -1.28
CA LEU A 430 -1.50 1.74 -1.29
C LEU A 430 -0.40 0.69 -1.52
N ASP A 431 0.61 1.04 -2.32
CA ASP A 431 1.80 0.25 -2.63
C ASP A 431 2.69 -0.07 -1.42
N MET A 432 2.54 0.68 -0.32
CA MET A 432 3.30 0.47 0.92
C MET A 432 2.62 -0.49 1.91
N LEU A 433 1.42 -0.99 1.58
CA LEU A 433 0.71 -1.90 2.48
C LEU A 433 1.28 -3.33 2.39
N PRO A 434 1.35 -4.04 3.54
CA PRO A 434 1.62 -5.47 3.55
C PRO A 434 0.67 -6.27 2.63
N PRO A 435 1.16 -7.30 1.92
CA PRO A 435 0.34 -8.05 0.98
C PRO A 435 -0.90 -8.73 1.60
N HIS A 436 -0.84 -9.19 2.86
CA HIS A 436 -1.98 -9.82 3.55
C HIS A 436 -3.16 -8.88 3.84
N LEU A 437 -2.97 -7.56 3.68
CA LEU A 437 -4.05 -6.55 3.76
C LEU A 437 -4.74 -6.33 2.40
N PHE A 438 -4.46 -7.18 1.42
CA PHE A 438 -5.16 -7.29 0.16
C PHE A 438 -5.81 -8.67 0.05
N MET A 439 -7.06 -8.67 -0.42
CA MET A 439 -7.79 -9.90 -0.67
C MET A 439 -7.08 -10.70 -1.77
N ASN A 440 -6.86 -11.98 -1.52
CA ASN A 440 -6.35 -12.92 -2.49
C ASN A 440 -7.54 -13.63 -3.14
N PHE A 441 -7.51 -13.83 -4.45
CA PHE A 441 -8.62 -14.44 -5.18
C PHE A 441 -8.18 -15.76 -5.78
N ARG A 442 -8.95 -16.82 -5.51
CA ARG A 442 -8.79 -18.13 -6.15
C ARG A 442 -9.97 -18.34 -7.11
N VAL A 443 -9.73 -18.23 -8.41
CA VAL A 443 -10.77 -18.45 -9.41
C VAL A 443 -10.92 -19.94 -9.67
N VAL A 444 -12.14 -20.46 -9.54
CA VAL A 444 -12.45 -21.90 -9.68
C VAL A 444 -13.48 -22.16 -10.77
N ASP A 445 -13.38 -23.31 -11.44
CA ASP A 445 -14.38 -23.78 -12.41
C ASP A 445 -15.59 -24.48 -11.74
N GLU A 446 -16.53 -24.99 -12.54
CA GLU A 446 -17.74 -25.70 -12.07
C GLU A 446 -17.43 -26.99 -11.28
N HIS A 447 -16.22 -27.53 -11.42
CA HIS A 447 -15.76 -28.74 -10.73
C HIS A 447 -14.85 -28.42 -9.53
N GLY A 448 -14.67 -27.14 -9.19
CA GLY A 448 -13.81 -26.68 -8.09
C GLY A 448 -12.32 -26.66 -8.42
N ARG A 449 -11.92 -26.85 -9.69
CA ARG A 449 -10.52 -26.76 -10.11
C ARG A 449 -10.09 -25.30 -10.19
N GLN A 450 -8.91 -25.01 -9.65
CA GLN A 450 -8.31 -23.68 -9.70
C GLN A 450 -7.85 -23.33 -11.13
N LEU A 451 -8.31 -22.19 -11.63
CA LEU A 451 -7.92 -21.60 -12.92
C LEU A 451 -6.98 -20.40 -12.79
N GLY A 452 -7.07 -19.67 -11.67
CA GLY A 452 -6.21 -18.52 -11.39
C GLY A 452 -6.09 -18.25 -9.90
N LEU A 453 -4.97 -17.67 -9.49
CA LEU A 453 -4.70 -17.26 -8.10
C LEU A 453 -3.93 -15.94 -8.10
N GLY A 454 -4.38 -14.97 -7.31
CA GLY A 454 -3.62 -13.74 -7.09
C GLY A 454 -4.42 -12.64 -6.40
N ARG A 455 -3.72 -11.58 -5.98
CA ARG A 455 -4.31 -10.43 -5.28
C ARG A 455 -4.76 -9.28 -6.21
N ASN A 456 -4.40 -9.34 -7.49
CA ASN A 456 -4.79 -8.36 -8.48
C ASN A 456 -6.03 -8.85 -9.25
N LEU A 457 -7.20 -8.40 -8.80
CA LEU A 457 -8.49 -8.76 -9.42
C LEU A 457 -8.57 -8.31 -10.89
N GLY A 458 -8.06 -7.11 -11.22
CA GLY A 458 -8.02 -6.62 -12.59
C GLY A 458 -7.17 -7.50 -13.51
N ALA A 459 -6.05 -8.01 -13.03
CA ALA A 459 -5.22 -8.94 -13.78
C ALA A 459 -5.94 -10.27 -14.04
N LEU A 460 -6.62 -10.81 -13.02
CA LEU A 460 -7.42 -12.05 -13.13
C LEU A 460 -8.60 -11.89 -14.08
N LYS A 461 -9.33 -10.77 -14.01
CA LYS A 461 -10.38 -10.42 -14.98
C LYS A 461 -9.81 -10.30 -16.39
N GLY A 462 -8.62 -9.71 -16.55
CA GLY A 462 -7.96 -9.64 -17.85
C GLY A 462 -7.59 -10.99 -18.45
N ASP A 463 -7.13 -11.95 -17.63
CA ASP A 463 -6.70 -13.28 -18.09
C ASP A 463 -7.86 -14.26 -18.30
N LEU A 464 -8.80 -14.29 -17.35
CA LEU A 464 -9.88 -15.27 -17.28
C LEU A 464 -11.25 -14.71 -17.69
N GLY A 465 -11.38 -13.40 -17.91
CA GLY A 465 -12.65 -12.74 -18.19
C GLY A 465 -13.36 -13.27 -19.44
N ALA A 466 -12.60 -13.66 -20.48
CA ALA A 466 -13.19 -14.31 -21.67
C ALA A 466 -13.80 -15.68 -21.37
N GLN A 467 -13.17 -16.47 -20.49
CA GLN A 467 -13.68 -17.77 -20.07
C GLN A 467 -14.85 -17.61 -19.08
N ALA A 468 -14.77 -16.61 -18.20
CA ALA A 468 -15.86 -16.18 -17.30
C ALA A 468 -17.13 -15.85 -18.07
N ARG A 469 -17.02 -15.07 -19.14
CA ARG A 469 -18.14 -14.77 -20.05
C ARG A 469 -18.77 -16.02 -20.63
N GLY A 470 -17.94 -16.94 -21.15
CA GLY A 470 -18.43 -18.20 -21.72
C GLY A 470 -19.14 -19.07 -20.68
N ALA A 471 -18.59 -19.17 -19.47
CA ALA A 471 -19.20 -19.92 -18.36
C ALA A 471 -20.52 -19.27 -17.89
N PHE A 472 -20.57 -17.95 -17.80
CA PHE A 472 -21.79 -17.20 -17.49
C PHE A 472 -22.87 -17.41 -18.56
N GLN A 473 -22.52 -17.32 -19.84
CA GLN A 473 -23.44 -17.56 -20.95
C GLN A 473 -23.94 -19.01 -20.99
N ALA A 474 -23.08 -20.00 -20.73
CA ALA A 474 -23.49 -21.40 -20.64
C ALA A 474 -24.47 -21.64 -19.48
N LEU A 475 -24.27 -20.97 -18.34
CA LEU A 475 -25.20 -20.99 -17.22
C LEU A 475 -26.53 -20.31 -17.54
N ALA A 476 -26.49 -19.17 -18.25
CA ALA A 476 -27.66 -18.40 -18.66
C ALA A 476 -28.48 -19.10 -19.77
N GLY A 477 -27.83 -19.80 -20.71
CA GLY A 477 -28.47 -20.48 -21.84
C GLY A 477 -29.21 -21.78 -21.50
N LEU A 478 -29.18 -22.25 -20.25
CA LEU A 478 -29.72 -23.54 -19.83
C LEU A 478 -31.21 -23.54 -19.42
N LYS A 479 -31.97 -22.44 -19.57
CA LYS A 479 -33.46 -22.46 -19.52
C LYS A 479 -34.12 -21.20 -20.11
N ASN A 480 -35.28 -21.39 -20.74
CA ASN A 480 -36.10 -20.41 -21.47
C ASN A 480 -36.29 -19.06 -20.75
N LEU A 481 -36.04 -17.98 -21.48
CA LEU A 481 -36.48 -16.63 -21.18
C LEU A 481 -38.01 -16.55 -21.28
N LYS A 482 -38.71 -16.75 -20.18
CA LYS A 482 -40.03 -16.13 -19.97
C LYS A 482 -39.83 -15.00 -18.98
N VAL A 483 -39.98 -13.76 -19.48
CA VAL A 483 -40.10 -12.57 -18.64
C VAL A 483 -41.35 -12.75 -17.78
N ALA A 484 -41.16 -13.03 -16.49
CA ALA A 484 -42.25 -13.08 -15.52
C ALA A 484 -42.17 -11.83 -14.64
N ALA A 485 -43.22 -11.02 -14.69
CA ALA A 485 -43.41 -9.86 -13.81
C ALA A 485 -43.57 -10.32 -12.34
N PRO A 486 -43.13 -9.53 -11.34
CA PRO A 486 -43.23 -9.92 -9.95
C PRO A 486 -44.67 -9.72 -9.43
N VAL A 487 -45.22 -10.74 -8.76
CA VAL A 487 -46.47 -10.64 -7.99
C VAL A 487 -46.18 -11.07 -6.55
N ALA A 488 -46.67 -10.26 -5.62
CA ALA A 488 -46.48 -10.35 -4.17
C ALA A 488 -47.10 -11.63 -3.54
N GLU A 489 -46.51 -12.07 -2.41
CA GLU A 489 -47.00 -13.15 -1.55
C GLU A 489 -48.34 -12.79 -0.85
N PRO A 490 -49.14 -13.76 -0.33
CA PRO A 490 -48.84 -14.33 1.01
C PRO A 490 -49.23 -15.82 1.25
N ASN A 491 -48.35 -16.50 1.99
CA ASN A 491 -48.57 -17.35 3.18
C ASN A 491 -49.73 -18.39 3.25
N THR A 492 -49.43 -19.68 3.51
CA THR A 492 -50.02 -20.50 4.61
C THR A 492 -49.51 -21.96 4.68
N ALA A 493 -49.07 -22.33 5.89
CA ALA A 493 -49.26 -23.56 6.68
C ALA A 493 -49.28 -24.99 6.05
N ILE A 494 -48.26 -25.76 6.44
CA ILE A 494 -48.23 -27.09 7.10
C ILE A 494 -49.44 -28.06 6.91
N SER A 495 -49.16 -29.27 6.40
CA SER A 495 -49.70 -30.52 6.98
C SER A 495 -48.90 -31.76 6.57
N ASP A 496 -48.56 -32.57 7.57
CA ASP A 496 -47.93 -33.89 7.52
C ASP A 496 -48.70 -34.93 6.67
N SER A 497 -47.96 -35.86 6.06
CA SER A 497 -48.36 -37.27 6.06
C SER A 497 -47.17 -38.20 5.78
N VAL A 498 -46.93 -39.08 6.74
CA VAL A 498 -45.97 -40.18 6.75
C VAL A 498 -46.43 -41.32 5.85
N SER A 499 -45.53 -41.94 5.09
CA SER A 499 -45.67 -43.33 4.62
C SER A 499 -44.31 -43.99 4.37
N LYS A 500 -44.00 -44.98 5.22
CA LYS A 500 -42.87 -45.93 5.21
C LYS A 500 -42.87 -46.79 3.93
N ALA A 501 -41.73 -46.91 3.24
CA ALA A 501 -40.72 -47.98 3.32
C ALA A 501 -41.06 -49.30 2.60
N ARG A 502 -40.29 -49.63 1.54
CA ARG A 502 -39.32 -50.76 1.46
C ARG A 502 -39.03 -51.16 0.01
N GLY A 503 -37.75 -51.45 -0.27
CA GLY A 503 -37.39 -52.58 -1.14
C GLY A 503 -36.44 -52.32 -2.31
N ALA A 504 -35.26 -52.92 -2.20
CA ALA A 504 -34.41 -53.46 -3.28
C ALA A 504 -33.47 -52.52 -4.09
N GLN A 505 -32.17 -52.74 -3.85
CA GLN A 505 -31.05 -52.64 -4.81
C GLN A 505 -31.24 -53.64 -6.00
N PRO A 506 -30.29 -53.75 -6.96
CA PRO A 506 -29.70 -52.73 -7.82
C PRO A 506 -29.71 -53.19 -9.30
N THR A 507 -30.03 -52.34 -10.28
CA THR A 507 -29.71 -52.66 -11.68
C THR A 507 -29.33 -51.43 -12.49
N ALA A 508 -28.24 -51.60 -13.24
CA ALA A 508 -27.64 -50.65 -14.15
C ALA A 508 -28.64 -50.14 -15.20
N VAL A 509 -28.60 -48.83 -15.48
CA VAL A 509 -29.32 -48.23 -16.60
C VAL A 509 -28.36 -47.45 -17.48
N LYS A 510 -28.41 -47.86 -18.75
CA LYS A 510 -27.75 -47.34 -19.95
C LYS A 510 -27.91 -45.82 -20.10
N ALA A 511 -26.86 -45.22 -20.67
CA ALA A 511 -26.87 -43.85 -21.18
C ALA A 511 -28.02 -43.65 -22.19
N ALA A 512 -28.85 -42.65 -21.91
CA ALA A 512 -29.80 -42.08 -22.86
C ALA A 512 -29.12 -40.91 -23.62
N PRO A 513 -29.43 -40.71 -24.91
CA PRO A 513 -28.67 -39.80 -25.76
C PRO A 513 -28.95 -38.33 -25.42
N ALA A 514 -27.89 -37.52 -25.45
CA ALA A 514 -27.95 -36.08 -25.30
C ALA A 514 -28.80 -35.46 -26.42
N THR A 515 -29.84 -34.71 -26.04
CA THR A 515 -30.60 -33.86 -26.95
C THR A 515 -29.74 -32.65 -27.35
N PRO A 516 -29.63 -32.29 -28.64
CA PRO A 516 -28.85 -31.12 -29.05
C PRO A 516 -29.49 -29.81 -28.55
N PRO A 517 -28.70 -28.78 -28.22
CA PRO A 517 -29.21 -27.48 -27.77
C PRO A 517 -30.03 -26.79 -28.87
N LYS A 518 -31.20 -26.24 -28.51
CA LYS A 518 -32.07 -25.47 -29.41
C LYS A 518 -31.42 -24.13 -29.78
N SER A 519 -31.60 -23.69 -31.02
CA SER A 519 -31.11 -22.42 -31.56
C SER A 519 -31.80 -21.20 -30.91
N PRO A 520 -31.08 -20.10 -30.65
CA PRO A 520 -31.62 -18.88 -30.02
C PRO A 520 -32.68 -18.18 -30.90
N ASP A 521 -33.64 -17.51 -30.26
CA ASP A 521 -34.71 -16.76 -30.92
C ASP A 521 -34.14 -15.56 -31.71
N ARG A 522 -34.65 -15.33 -32.93
CA ARG A 522 -34.19 -14.27 -33.86
C ARG A 522 -35.30 -13.25 -34.07
N TYR A 523 -34.99 -11.97 -33.92
CA TYR A 523 -35.93 -10.86 -34.01
C TYR A 523 -35.53 -9.87 -35.11
N THR A 524 -36.49 -9.47 -35.94
CA THR A 524 -36.31 -8.39 -36.95
C THR A 524 -37.10 -7.13 -36.61
N THR A 525 -38.05 -7.23 -35.67
CA THR A 525 -38.85 -6.16 -35.08
C THR A 525 -38.82 -6.28 -33.55
N TRP A 526 -39.17 -5.22 -32.83
CA TRP A 526 -39.29 -5.25 -31.37
C TRP A 526 -40.51 -6.09 -30.97
N SER A 527 -40.31 -7.38 -30.66
CA SER A 527 -41.40 -8.36 -30.43
C SER A 527 -41.16 -9.26 -29.21
N PHE A 528 -40.24 -8.85 -28.32
CA PHE A 528 -39.75 -9.63 -27.18
C PHE A 528 -40.09 -9.01 -25.81
N GLY A 529 -40.97 -8.01 -25.78
CA GLY A 529 -41.36 -7.31 -24.54
C GLY A 529 -40.39 -6.19 -24.12
N GLU A 530 -40.50 -5.75 -22.87
CA GLU A 530 -39.58 -4.76 -22.30
C GLU A 530 -38.24 -5.40 -21.89
N LEU A 531 -37.15 -4.68 -22.15
CA LEU A 531 -35.80 -5.09 -21.77
C LEU A 531 -35.41 -4.43 -20.44
N PRO A 532 -35.36 -5.17 -19.31
CA PRO A 532 -34.98 -4.61 -18.02
C PRO A 532 -33.47 -4.32 -17.95
N GLU A 533 -33.06 -3.38 -17.08
CA GLU A 533 -31.64 -3.07 -16.86
C GLU A 533 -30.85 -4.23 -16.23
N LEU A 534 -31.52 -5.02 -15.38
CA LEU A 534 -30.98 -6.18 -14.69
C LEU A 534 -31.94 -7.35 -14.83
N MET A 535 -31.41 -8.53 -15.11
CA MET A 535 -32.19 -9.76 -15.20
C MET A 535 -31.67 -10.80 -14.21
N GLU A 536 -32.56 -11.26 -13.32
CA GLU A 536 -32.29 -12.36 -12.39
C GLU A 536 -32.53 -13.71 -13.08
N ILE A 537 -31.48 -14.51 -13.20
CA ILE A 537 -31.53 -15.89 -13.69
C ILE A 537 -31.44 -16.82 -12.48
N ARG A 538 -32.53 -17.51 -12.15
CA ARG A 538 -32.55 -18.55 -11.08
C ARG A 538 -32.22 -19.92 -11.65
N LYS A 539 -31.15 -20.55 -11.14
CA LYS A 539 -30.76 -21.93 -11.45
C LYS A 539 -30.60 -22.74 -10.14
N GLY A 540 -31.57 -23.61 -9.85
CA GLY A 540 -31.57 -24.36 -8.59
C GLY A 540 -31.73 -23.44 -7.37
N SER A 541 -30.80 -23.52 -6.40
CA SER A 541 -30.74 -22.63 -5.23
C SER A 541 -29.93 -21.34 -5.46
N GLN A 542 -29.39 -21.11 -6.66
CA GLN A 542 -28.54 -19.96 -6.97
C GLN A 542 -29.28 -18.93 -7.84
N THR A 543 -29.13 -17.65 -7.49
CA THR A 543 -29.67 -16.51 -8.26
C THR A 543 -28.49 -15.76 -8.87
N LEU A 544 -28.44 -15.68 -10.19
CA LEU A 544 -27.44 -14.92 -10.94
C LEU A 544 -28.08 -13.62 -11.43
N ILE A 545 -27.38 -12.51 -11.35
CA ILE A 545 -27.83 -11.24 -11.92
C ILE A 545 -27.02 -11.01 -13.20
N GLY A 546 -27.66 -10.60 -14.28
CA GLY A 546 -26.98 -10.29 -15.54
C GLY A 546 -27.63 -9.16 -16.32
N PHE A 547 -26.89 -8.61 -17.27
CA PHE A 547 -27.30 -7.47 -18.09
C PHE A 547 -27.75 -7.98 -19.47
N PRO A 548 -29.05 -7.92 -19.81
CA PRO A 548 -29.53 -8.36 -21.11
C PRO A 548 -29.12 -7.36 -22.21
N ALA A 549 -28.71 -7.87 -23.36
CA ALA A 549 -28.28 -7.07 -24.50
C ALA A 549 -28.76 -7.65 -25.83
N LEU A 550 -29.06 -6.75 -26.78
CA LEU A 550 -29.38 -7.14 -28.15
C LEU A 550 -28.08 -7.41 -28.92
N ILE A 551 -27.98 -8.57 -29.55
CA ILE A 551 -26.82 -8.99 -30.33
C ILE A 551 -27.12 -8.92 -31.81
N ASP A 552 -26.27 -8.21 -32.55
CA ASP A 552 -26.34 -8.13 -34.02
C ASP A 552 -25.97 -9.46 -34.67
N LEU A 553 -26.92 -10.11 -35.35
CA LEU A 553 -26.72 -11.31 -36.17
C LEU A 553 -26.58 -11.02 -37.67
N GLY A 554 -26.56 -9.74 -38.06
CA GLY A 554 -26.45 -9.24 -39.43
C GLY A 554 -27.81 -9.01 -40.10
N ASP A 555 -28.68 -10.02 -40.12
CA ASP A 555 -30.03 -9.96 -40.70
C ASP A 555 -31.16 -9.89 -39.64
N ALA A 556 -30.81 -10.13 -38.38
CA ALA A 556 -31.69 -10.13 -37.21
C ALA A 556 -30.91 -9.73 -35.95
N VAL A 557 -31.60 -9.66 -34.82
CA VAL A 557 -30.99 -9.55 -33.48
C VAL A 557 -31.45 -10.70 -32.59
N THR A 558 -30.67 -11.03 -31.57
CA THR A 558 -31.08 -11.95 -30.48
C THR A 558 -30.80 -11.32 -29.12
N ILE A 559 -31.33 -11.90 -28.04
CA ILE A 559 -31.10 -11.42 -26.68
C ILE A 559 -30.13 -12.37 -26.00
N GLU A 560 -29.01 -11.83 -25.52
CA GLU A 560 -28.04 -12.54 -24.68
C GLU A 560 -27.83 -11.80 -23.37
N VAL A 561 -27.42 -12.53 -22.34
CA VAL A 561 -27.18 -11.98 -21.00
C VAL A 561 -25.68 -11.98 -20.75
N PHE A 562 -25.18 -10.83 -20.30
CA PHE A 562 -23.78 -10.62 -20.00
C PHE A 562 -23.58 -10.41 -18.50
N ASP A 563 -22.39 -10.74 -18.04
CA ASP A 563 -21.89 -10.50 -16.69
C ASP A 563 -21.26 -9.11 -16.53
N GLU A 564 -20.77 -8.50 -17.63
CA GLU A 564 -20.17 -7.16 -17.62
C GLU A 564 -21.15 -6.09 -18.19
N PRO A 565 -21.45 -5.01 -17.45
CA PRO A 565 -22.38 -3.98 -17.90
C PRO A 565 -21.87 -3.22 -19.13
N ASP A 566 -20.59 -2.86 -19.18
CA ASP A 566 -20.02 -2.08 -20.31
C ASP A 566 -20.04 -2.87 -21.61
N MET A 567 -19.73 -4.17 -21.55
CA MET A 567 -19.82 -5.04 -22.71
C MET A 567 -21.28 -5.25 -23.13
N ALA A 568 -22.19 -5.46 -22.17
CA ALA A 568 -23.62 -5.56 -22.45
C ALA A 568 -24.11 -4.30 -23.17
N ALA A 569 -23.78 -3.11 -22.65
CA ALA A 569 -24.14 -1.83 -23.25
C ALA A 569 -23.57 -1.66 -24.66
N ALA A 570 -22.29 -1.98 -24.88
CA ALA A 570 -21.66 -1.89 -26.19
C ALA A 570 -22.32 -2.83 -27.22
N LYS A 571 -22.59 -4.08 -26.82
CA LYS A 571 -23.27 -5.07 -27.66
C LYS A 571 -24.72 -4.67 -27.93
N HIS A 572 -25.45 -4.30 -26.88
CA HIS A 572 -26.84 -3.84 -26.93
C HIS A 572 -26.99 -2.66 -27.88
N ARG A 573 -26.08 -1.68 -27.83
CA ARG A 573 -26.06 -0.52 -28.73
C ARG A 573 -25.88 -0.94 -30.20
N ALA A 574 -24.97 -1.88 -30.47
CA ALA A 574 -24.80 -2.43 -31.82
C ALA A 574 -26.03 -3.23 -32.30
N GLY A 575 -26.65 -4.03 -31.42
CA GLY A 575 -27.90 -4.73 -31.70
C GLY A 575 -29.07 -3.79 -31.95
N LEU A 576 -29.23 -2.74 -31.15
CA LEU A 576 -30.23 -1.70 -31.38
C LEU A 576 -30.04 -1.02 -32.73
N ARG A 577 -28.81 -0.64 -33.07
CA ARG A 577 -28.49 -0.09 -34.40
C ARG A 577 -28.94 -1.02 -35.52
N ARG A 578 -28.66 -2.33 -35.40
CA ARG A 578 -29.13 -3.33 -36.37
C ARG A 578 -30.65 -3.34 -36.44
N LEU A 579 -31.33 -3.39 -35.30
CA LEU A 579 -32.78 -3.43 -35.23
C LEU A 579 -33.41 -2.18 -35.88
N PHE A 580 -32.87 -0.99 -35.64
CA PHE A 580 -33.25 0.24 -36.35
C PHE A 580 -33.01 0.12 -37.85
N SER A 581 -31.82 -0.29 -38.29
CA SER A 581 -31.49 -0.45 -39.72
C SER A 581 -32.45 -1.39 -40.45
N LEU A 582 -32.96 -2.43 -39.78
CA LEU A 582 -33.94 -3.36 -40.34
C LEU A 582 -35.31 -2.69 -40.59
N GLN A 583 -35.68 -1.66 -39.83
CA GLN A 583 -36.95 -0.93 -39.98
C GLN A 583 -36.93 0.14 -41.08
N ILE A 584 -35.74 0.64 -41.46
CA ILE A 584 -35.58 1.79 -42.38
C ILE A 584 -34.74 1.46 -43.62
N LYS A 585 -34.86 0.23 -44.13
CA LYS A 585 -34.06 -0.28 -45.26
C LYS A 585 -34.14 0.59 -46.53
N ASP A 586 -35.29 1.19 -46.79
CA ASP A 586 -35.52 2.10 -47.92
C ASP A 586 -34.73 3.41 -47.77
N ALA A 587 -34.74 4.01 -46.58
CA ALA A 587 -33.96 5.21 -46.29
C ALA A 587 -32.44 4.93 -46.39
N LEU A 588 -31.98 3.77 -45.92
CA LEU A 588 -30.58 3.36 -46.05
C LEU A 588 -30.16 3.20 -47.51
N LYS A 589 -30.97 2.53 -48.34
CA LYS A 589 -30.73 2.42 -49.80
C LYS A 589 -30.66 3.79 -50.49
N TYR A 590 -31.46 4.75 -50.04
CA TYR A 590 -31.40 6.13 -50.54
C TYR A 590 -30.07 6.79 -50.16
N LEU A 591 -29.64 6.69 -48.90
CA LEU A 591 -28.38 7.26 -48.44
C LEU A 591 -27.18 6.66 -49.15
N GLU A 592 -27.14 5.35 -49.33
CA GLU A 592 -26.07 4.64 -50.03
C GLU A 592 -25.77 5.20 -51.44
N LYS A 593 -26.75 5.85 -52.07
CA LYS A 593 -26.66 6.48 -53.39
C LYS A 593 -26.44 8.00 -53.36
N ASN A 594 -26.80 8.67 -52.25
CA ASN A 594 -26.90 10.13 -52.20
C ASN A 594 -25.99 10.80 -51.15
N LEU A 595 -24.95 10.12 -50.64
CA LEU A 595 -23.96 10.74 -49.76
C LEU A 595 -23.12 11.78 -50.54
N PRO A 596 -22.96 13.01 -50.01
CA PRO A 596 -22.22 14.07 -50.71
C PRO A 596 -20.72 13.75 -50.80
N ASP A 597 -20.12 14.04 -51.96
CA ASP A 597 -18.68 13.95 -52.22
C ASP A 597 -18.02 12.60 -51.86
N LEU A 598 -18.79 11.51 -51.80
CA LEU A 598 -18.31 10.21 -51.34
C LEU A 598 -17.16 9.67 -52.20
N GLN A 599 -17.28 9.72 -53.53
CA GLN A 599 -16.22 9.22 -54.42
C GLN A 599 -14.92 10.00 -54.25
N LYS A 600 -14.99 11.33 -54.20
CA LYS A 600 -13.82 12.19 -53.97
C LYS A 600 -13.18 11.88 -52.62
N THR A 601 -13.99 11.79 -51.56
CA THR A 601 -13.52 11.51 -50.20
C THR A 601 -12.91 10.11 -50.07
N ALA A 602 -13.46 9.13 -50.79
CA ALA A 602 -12.95 7.76 -50.81
C ALA A 602 -11.51 7.66 -51.33
N THR A 603 -11.09 8.52 -52.26
CA THR A 603 -9.70 8.53 -52.77
C THR A 603 -8.68 8.86 -51.67
N ALA A 604 -9.00 9.78 -50.76
CA ALA A 604 -8.16 10.08 -49.60
C ALA A 604 -8.23 8.95 -48.56
N TYR A 605 -9.40 8.35 -48.38
CA TYR A 605 -9.58 7.22 -47.47
C TYR A 605 -8.82 5.95 -47.89
N MET A 606 -8.57 5.74 -49.19
CA MET A 606 -7.71 4.65 -49.68
C MET A 606 -6.28 4.71 -49.12
N LEU A 607 -5.80 5.89 -48.71
CA LEU A 607 -4.49 6.05 -48.08
C LEU A 607 -4.51 5.72 -46.57
N VAL A 608 -5.69 5.68 -45.94
CA VAL A 608 -5.84 5.36 -44.52
C VAL A 608 -5.59 3.87 -44.29
N GLY A 609 -4.64 3.55 -43.41
CA GLY A 609 -4.26 2.17 -43.10
C GLY A 609 -3.54 1.46 -44.26
N ARG A 610 -3.01 2.20 -45.23
CA ARG A 610 -2.18 1.67 -46.31
C ARG A 610 -0.74 1.47 -45.83
N ALA A 611 -0.20 0.27 -46.02
CA ALA A 611 1.17 -0.07 -45.66
C ALA A 611 2.18 0.44 -46.69
N ALA A 612 3.47 0.40 -46.33
CA ALA A 612 4.56 0.92 -47.17
C ALA A 612 4.77 0.12 -48.47
N ASP A 613 4.33 -1.14 -48.50
CA ASP A 613 4.31 -2.03 -49.67
C ASP A 613 3.10 -1.81 -50.59
N ASN A 614 2.36 -0.71 -50.38
CA ASN A 614 1.10 -0.36 -51.05
C ASN A 614 -0.06 -1.33 -50.80
N SER A 615 0.09 -2.32 -49.92
CA SER A 615 -0.99 -3.22 -49.50
C SER A 615 -1.91 -2.54 -48.47
N GLY A 616 -3.13 -3.05 -48.35
CA GLY A 616 -4.15 -2.49 -47.46
C GLY A 616 -4.78 -1.20 -47.98
N GLY A 617 -5.24 -0.35 -47.05
CA GLY A 617 -6.03 0.83 -47.37
C GLY A 617 -7.53 0.65 -47.13
N GLY A 618 -8.22 1.78 -47.00
CA GLY A 618 -9.67 1.84 -46.89
C GLY A 618 -10.39 1.68 -48.24
N THR A 619 -11.60 1.13 -48.23
CA THR A 619 -12.45 1.06 -49.43
C THR A 619 -13.60 2.07 -49.40
N LEU A 620 -14.16 2.40 -50.56
CA LEU A 620 -15.36 3.25 -50.65
C LEU A 620 -16.52 2.68 -49.82
N GLU A 621 -16.70 1.36 -49.89
CA GLU A 621 -17.74 0.63 -49.17
C GLU A 621 -17.58 0.72 -47.65
N GLU A 622 -16.35 0.57 -47.15
CA GLU A 622 -16.06 0.72 -45.73
C GLU A 622 -16.30 2.15 -45.25
N LEU A 623 -15.89 3.17 -46.03
CA LEU A 623 -16.14 4.57 -45.67
C LEU A 623 -17.64 4.88 -45.63
N ARG A 624 -18.37 4.43 -46.65
CA ARG A 624 -19.83 4.56 -46.73
C ARG A 624 -20.51 3.94 -45.52
N THR A 625 -20.14 2.70 -45.19
CA THR A 625 -20.67 1.98 -44.03
C THR A 625 -20.40 2.73 -42.74
N GLN A 626 -19.18 3.24 -42.53
CA GLN A 626 -18.85 4.02 -41.34
C GLN A 626 -19.66 5.32 -41.23
N ILE A 627 -19.85 6.06 -42.33
CA ILE A 627 -20.66 7.29 -42.34
C ILE A 627 -22.12 6.97 -41.96
N ILE A 628 -22.69 5.92 -42.54
CA ILE A 628 -24.07 5.51 -42.28
C ILE A 628 -24.22 5.05 -40.83
N ASP A 629 -23.30 4.21 -40.34
CA ASP A 629 -23.32 3.72 -38.96
C ASP A 629 -23.26 4.85 -37.93
N VAL A 630 -22.37 5.84 -38.12
CA VAL A 630 -22.30 7.02 -37.23
C VAL A 630 -23.59 7.85 -37.33
N ALA A 631 -24.16 7.98 -38.53
CA ALA A 631 -25.42 8.69 -38.71
C ALA A 631 -26.59 7.98 -38.00
N LEU A 632 -26.62 6.65 -38.03
CA LEU A 632 -27.59 5.83 -37.30
C LEU A 632 -27.44 6.01 -35.78
N ASP A 633 -26.21 5.95 -35.27
CA ASP A 633 -25.94 6.14 -33.84
C ASP A 633 -26.44 7.52 -33.38
N ARG A 634 -26.19 8.57 -34.17
CA ARG A 634 -26.68 9.93 -33.87
C ARG A 634 -28.19 10.09 -34.02
N ALA A 635 -28.80 9.42 -34.99
CA ALA A 635 -30.22 9.55 -35.29
C ALA A 635 -31.10 8.73 -34.32
N PHE A 636 -30.62 7.59 -33.83
CA PHE A 636 -31.46 6.63 -33.09
C PHE A 636 -30.95 6.30 -31.69
N LEU A 637 -29.65 6.35 -31.41
CA LEU A 637 -29.05 5.89 -30.15
C LEU A 637 -28.70 7.03 -29.18
N VAL A 638 -29.60 8.00 -29.05
CA VAL A 638 -29.48 9.06 -28.04
C VAL A 638 -30.01 8.54 -26.70
N GLU A 639 -29.29 8.76 -25.61
CA GLU A 639 -29.74 8.38 -24.26
C GLU A 639 -30.97 9.20 -23.82
N PRO A 640 -31.93 8.60 -23.08
CA PRO A 640 -32.01 7.19 -22.72
C PRO A 640 -32.36 6.29 -23.93
N LEU A 641 -31.75 5.12 -24.00
CA LEU A 641 -32.07 4.11 -25.04
C LEU A 641 -33.50 3.55 -24.85
N PRO A 642 -34.19 3.14 -25.94
CA PRO A 642 -35.53 2.58 -25.84
C PRO A 642 -35.49 1.24 -25.10
N THR A 643 -36.40 1.05 -24.16
CA THR A 643 -36.53 -0.16 -23.34
C THR A 643 -37.79 -0.97 -23.68
N GLY A 644 -38.72 -0.40 -24.46
CA GLY A 644 -39.95 -1.04 -24.91
C GLY A 644 -40.34 -0.69 -26.35
N GLU A 645 -41.35 -1.39 -26.87
CA GLU A 645 -41.80 -1.30 -28.26
C GLU A 645 -42.29 0.11 -28.63
N THR A 646 -43.02 0.77 -27.74
CA THR A 646 -43.59 2.11 -27.95
C THR A 646 -42.50 3.17 -28.10
N GLU A 647 -41.51 3.14 -27.22
CA GLU A 647 -40.34 4.03 -27.27
C GLU A 647 -39.50 3.78 -28.52
N PHE A 648 -39.28 2.51 -28.86
CA PHE A 648 -38.55 2.13 -30.07
C PHE A 648 -39.24 2.66 -31.33
N LYS A 649 -40.57 2.47 -31.45
CA LYS A 649 -41.34 2.94 -32.61
C LYS A 649 -41.30 4.47 -32.72
N LYS A 650 -41.50 5.18 -31.61
CA LYS A 650 -41.36 6.64 -31.57
C LYS A 650 -39.97 7.09 -32.04
N ARG A 651 -38.92 6.39 -31.61
CA ARG A 651 -37.53 6.67 -32.01
C ARG A 651 -37.29 6.43 -33.50
N VAL A 652 -37.90 5.39 -34.08
CA VAL A 652 -37.87 5.14 -35.54
C VAL A 652 -38.48 6.33 -36.28
N ASP A 653 -39.66 6.78 -35.88
CA ASP A 653 -40.38 7.86 -36.55
C ASP A 653 -39.63 9.19 -36.46
N ASP A 654 -39.18 9.58 -35.25
CA ASP A 654 -38.43 10.81 -35.01
C ASP A 654 -37.07 10.80 -35.72
N GLY A 655 -36.36 9.67 -35.68
CA GLY A 655 -35.02 9.53 -36.25
C GLY A 655 -35.02 9.50 -37.78
N ARG A 656 -36.05 8.90 -38.40
CA ARG A 656 -36.15 8.78 -39.87
C ARG A 656 -36.20 10.13 -40.57
N GLY A 657 -36.91 11.12 -40.01
CA GLY A 657 -37.02 12.46 -40.59
C GLY A 657 -35.69 13.24 -40.63
N ARG A 658 -34.81 13.00 -39.65
CA ARG A 658 -33.52 13.70 -39.50
C ARG A 658 -32.31 12.95 -40.06
N LEU A 659 -32.45 11.65 -40.34
CA LEU A 659 -31.34 10.78 -40.72
C LEU A 659 -30.56 11.30 -41.94
N THR A 660 -31.24 11.79 -42.98
CA THR A 660 -30.57 12.29 -44.20
C THR A 660 -29.68 13.51 -43.94
N LEU A 661 -30.17 14.46 -43.13
CA LEU A 661 -29.40 15.65 -42.75
C LEU A 661 -28.17 15.26 -41.93
N ILE A 662 -28.34 14.37 -40.95
CA ILE A 662 -27.25 13.87 -40.11
C ILE A 662 -26.21 13.13 -40.97
N ALA A 663 -26.63 12.26 -41.89
CA ALA A 663 -25.72 11.53 -42.76
C ALA A 663 -24.90 12.47 -43.67
N SER A 664 -25.51 13.54 -44.17
CA SER A 664 -24.80 14.57 -44.94
C SER A 664 -23.82 15.37 -44.08
N GLU A 665 -24.16 15.70 -42.84
CA GLU A 665 -23.27 16.35 -41.88
C GLU A 665 -22.04 15.49 -41.55
N VAL A 666 -22.26 14.20 -41.25
CA VAL A 666 -21.19 13.22 -40.99
C VAL A 666 -20.30 13.05 -42.23
N ALA A 667 -20.88 12.96 -43.43
CA ALA A 667 -20.12 12.87 -44.68
C ALA A 667 -19.23 14.10 -44.92
N ARG A 668 -19.75 15.31 -44.69
CA ARG A 668 -18.96 16.55 -44.80
C ARG A 668 -17.82 16.60 -43.78
N LEU A 669 -18.08 16.18 -42.54
CA LEU A 669 -17.03 16.10 -41.52
C LEU A 669 -15.96 15.09 -41.91
N ALA A 670 -16.35 13.89 -42.37
CA ALA A 670 -15.41 12.88 -42.87
C ALA A 670 -14.55 13.41 -44.04
N ALA A 671 -15.16 14.15 -44.97
CA ALA A 671 -14.46 14.81 -46.07
C ALA A 671 -13.43 15.84 -45.58
N SER A 672 -13.80 16.67 -44.59
CA SER A 672 -12.89 17.64 -43.97
C SER A 672 -11.71 16.95 -43.28
N ILE A 673 -11.97 15.91 -42.47
CA ILE A 673 -10.93 15.13 -41.79
C ILE A 673 -9.97 14.51 -42.80
N LEU A 674 -10.49 13.86 -43.84
CA LEU A 674 -9.68 13.16 -44.84
C LEU A 674 -8.88 14.12 -45.73
N THR A 675 -9.38 15.34 -45.94
CA THR A 675 -8.62 16.40 -46.60
C THR A 675 -7.41 16.82 -45.78
N GLU A 676 -7.59 17.08 -44.48
CA GLU A 676 -6.48 17.42 -43.58
C GLU A 676 -5.53 16.24 -43.34
N PHE A 677 -6.04 15.01 -43.33
CA PHE A 677 -5.22 13.79 -43.28
C PHE A 677 -4.28 13.70 -44.48
N ALA A 678 -4.80 13.88 -45.69
CA ALA A 678 -3.99 13.86 -46.91
C ALA A 678 -2.92 14.96 -46.92
N ALA A 679 -3.27 16.16 -46.43
CA ALA A 679 -2.33 17.27 -46.27
C ALA A 679 -1.21 16.94 -45.27
N ALA A 680 -1.55 16.43 -44.09
CA ALA A 680 -0.58 16.03 -43.06
C ALA A 680 0.33 14.90 -43.55
N GLN A 681 -0.24 13.87 -44.19
CA GLN A 681 0.53 12.74 -44.73
C GLN A 681 1.54 13.20 -45.79
N ARG A 682 1.12 14.08 -46.71
CA ARG A 682 2.02 14.68 -47.69
C ARG A 682 3.12 15.51 -47.01
N LYS A 683 2.75 16.34 -46.03
CA LYS A 683 3.72 17.19 -45.31
C LYS A 683 4.78 16.39 -44.58
N ILE A 684 4.40 15.29 -43.92
CA ILE A 684 5.32 14.37 -43.26
C ILE A 684 6.31 13.79 -44.29
N LYS A 685 5.80 13.33 -45.45
CA LYS A 685 6.63 12.76 -46.52
C LYS A 685 7.62 13.78 -47.11
N ASP A 686 7.20 15.03 -47.24
CA ASP A 686 8.02 16.12 -47.80
C ASP A 686 9.05 16.66 -46.81
N THR A 687 8.89 16.41 -45.50
CA THR A 687 9.77 16.92 -44.43
C THR A 687 10.82 15.89 -44.02
N LYS A 688 11.73 15.55 -44.94
CA LYS A 688 12.77 14.53 -44.73
C LYS A 688 13.92 14.97 -43.80
N ASN A 689 14.11 16.27 -43.63
CA ASN A 689 15.18 16.85 -42.82
C ASN A 689 14.89 16.82 -41.30
N ALA A 690 13.66 16.49 -40.90
CA ALA A 690 13.22 16.43 -39.50
C ALA A 690 12.87 14.99 -39.10
N ALA A 691 13.83 14.06 -39.15
CA ALA A 691 13.55 12.62 -39.02
C ALA A 691 12.74 12.26 -37.76
N GLU A 692 13.10 12.80 -36.59
CA GLU A 692 12.40 12.51 -35.33
C GLU A 692 10.98 13.12 -35.29
N ALA A 693 10.84 14.39 -35.68
CA ALA A 693 9.54 15.07 -35.70
C ALA A 693 8.58 14.45 -36.73
N SER A 694 9.07 14.06 -37.90
CA SER A 694 8.29 13.38 -38.94
C SER A 694 7.89 11.97 -38.51
N ALA A 695 8.75 11.24 -37.80
CA ALA A 695 8.40 9.92 -37.25
C ALA A 695 7.32 10.01 -36.17
N ASP A 696 7.45 10.95 -35.23
CA ASP A 696 6.45 11.19 -34.19
C ASP A 696 5.10 11.66 -34.78
N ALA A 697 5.14 12.58 -35.75
CA ALA A 697 3.95 13.04 -36.48
C ALA A 697 3.26 11.89 -37.23
N ALA A 698 4.01 10.98 -37.85
CA ALA A 698 3.45 9.80 -38.49
C ALA A 698 2.75 8.86 -37.50
N GLN A 699 3.36 8.64 -36.32
CA GLN A 699 2.75 7.85 -35.25
C GLN A 699 1.49 8.51 -34.68
N GLN A 700 1.48 9.84 -34.51
CA GLN A 700 0.28 10.58 -34.10
C GLN A 700 -0.83 10.44 -35.15
N LEU A 701 -0.51 10.63 -36.43
CA LEU A 701 -1.44 10.53 -37.54
C LEU A 701 -2.10 9.14 -37.60
N GLN A 702 -1.32 8.07 -37.45
CA GLN A 702 -1.82 6.70 -37.43
C GLN A 702 -2.73 6.41 -36.24
N ARG A 703 -2.44 7.01 -35.07
CA ARG A 703 -3.25 6.89 -33.85
C ARG A 703 -4.58 7.64 -33.97
N LEU A 704 -4.59 8.82 -34.59
CA LEU A 704 -5.80 9.62 -34.79
C LEU A 704 -6.70 9.02 -35.87
N VAL A 705 -6.12 8.57 -36.99
CA VAL A 705 -6.89 8.11 -38.16
C VAL A 705 -6.58 6.64 -38.47
N PRO A 706 -6.97 5.69 -37.59
CA PRO A 706 -6.98 4.28 -37.94
C PRO A 706 -8.05 3.98 -39.00
N LYS A 707 -8.03 2.78 -39.58
CA LYS A 707 -8.97 2.38 -40.65
C LYS A 707 -10.46 2.62 -40.29
N ARG A 708 -10.85 2.39 -39.03
CA ARG A 708 -12.23 2.59 -38.53
C ARG A 708 -12.43 3.86 -37.69
N PHE A 709 -11.67 4.92 -37.95
CA PHE A 709 -11.62 6.10 -37.07
C PHE A 709 -12.98 6.76 -36.81
N LEU A 710 -13.89 6.77 -37.79
CA LEU A 710 -15.24 7.36 -37.63
C LEU A 710 -16.09 6.60 -36.61
N MET A 711 -15.90 5.28 -36.51
CA MET A 711 -16.64 4.43 -35.57
C MET A 711 -15.97 4.34 -34.20
N LEU A 712 -14.64 4.38 -34.16
CA LEU A 712 -13.87 4.22 -32.92
C LEU A 712 -13.82 5.50 -32.09
N THR A 713 -14.06 6.65 -32.71
CA THR A 713 -13.95 7.95 -32.06
C THR A 713 -15.32 8.51 -31.72
N PRO A 714 -15.59 8.93 -30.47
CA PRO A 714 -16.82 9.62 -30.12
C PRO A 714 -17.07 10.84 -31.01
N TYR A 715 -18.31 11.05 -31.43
CA TYR A 715 -18.63 12.06 -32.43
C TYR A 715 -18.20 13.49 -32.05
N GLY A 716 -18.33 13.88 -30.77
CA GLY A 716 -17.85 15.18 -30.29
C GLY A 716 -16.35 15.37 -30.50
N GLN A 717 -15.55 14.30 -30.38
CA GLN A 717 -14.10 14.36 -30.61
C GLN A 717 -13.73 14.34 -32.09
N LEU A 718 -14.53 13.68 -32.95
CA LEU A 718 -14.34 13.74 -34.39
C LEU A 718 -14.40 15.18 -34.93
N GLN A 719 -15.19 16.07 -34.32
CA GLN A 719 -15.25 17.48 -34.71
C GLN A 719 -13.91 18.20 -34.55
N HIS A 720 -13.02 17.73 -33.66
CA HIS A 720 -11.72 18.32 -33.42
C HIS A 720 -10.60 17.75 -34.31
N PHE A 721 -10.85 16.66 -35.04
CA PHE A 721 -9.83 16.02 -35.88
C PHE A 721 -9.24 16.95 -36.95
N PRO A 722 -10.01 17.77 -37.69
CA PRO A 722 -9.43 18.70 -38.65
C PRO A 722 -8.40 19.65 -38.00
N ARG A 723 -8.69 20.11 -36.76
CA ARG A 723 -7.77 20.96 -35.98
C ARG A 723 -6.49 20.19 -35.59
N TYR A 724 -6.62 18.96 -35.09
CA TYR A 724 -5.46 18.14 -34.71
C TYR A 724 -4.56 17.80 -35.91
N LEU A 725 -5.16 17.45 -37.05
CA LEU A 725 -4.42 17.13 -38.27
C LEU A 725 -3.74 18.36 -38.86
N LYS A 726 -4.41 19.51 -38.84
CA LYS A 726 -3.80 20.79 -39.24
C LYS A 726 -2.64 21.18 -38.33
N ALA A 727 -2.72 20.89 -37.03
CA ALA A 727 -1.64 21.12 -36.07
C ALA A 727 -0.37 20.31 -36.41
N ILE A 728 -0.51 19.08 -36.94
CA ILE A 728 0.63 18.29 -37.44
C ILE A 728 1.33 19.02 -38.59
N THR A 729 0.57 19.54 -39.56
CA THR A 729 1.13 20.30 -40.67
C THR A 729 1.86 21.56 -40.19
N LEU A 730 1.22 22.33 -39.29
CA LEU A 730 1.80 23.56 -38.72
C LEU A 730 3.07 23.30 -37.91
N ARG A 731 3.15 22.19 -37.18
CA ARG A 731 4.37 21.77 -36.47
C ARG A 731 5.54 21.65 -37.43
N LEU A 732 5.34 20.92 -38.54
CA LEU A 732 6.40 20.68 -39.53
C LEU A 732 6.79 21.96 -40.29
N ASP A 733 5.86 22.92 -40.43
CA ASP A 733 6.19 24.26 -40.92
C ASP A 733 7.07 25.05 -39.92
N LYS A 734 6.65 25.10 -38.64
CA LYS A 734 7.36 25.83 -37.58
C LYS A 734 8.70 25.20 -37.20
N TRP A 735 8.84 23.89 -37.34
CA TRP A 735 10.07 23.15 -37.01
C TRP A 735 11.29 23.73 -37.72
N ARG A 736 11.15 24.18 -38.97
CA ARG A 736 12.26 24.78 -39.73
C ARG A 736 12.80 26.07 -39.11
N ALA A 737 11.96 26.82 -38.40
CA ALA A 737 12.35 28.06 -37.75
C ALA A 737 13.04 27.83 -36.41
N ASP A 738 12.62 26.81 -35.65
CA ASP A 738 13.18 26.49 -34.33
C ASP A 738 13.16 24.98 -34.02
N PRO A 739 14.13 24.21 -34.55
CA PRO A 739 14.22 22.77 -34.27
C PRO A 739 14.47 22.44 -32.80
N ALA A 740 15.18 23.32 -32.08
CA ALA A 740 15.55 23.12 -30.68
C ALA A 740 14.32 23.16 -29.76
N ARG A 741 13.41 24.12 -29.99
CA ARG A 741 12.13 24.20 -29.28
C ARG A 741 11.26 22.99 -29.53
N ASP A 742 11.15 22.50 -30.77
CA ASP A 742 10.38 21.29 -31.07
C ASP A 742 10.93 20.08 -30.29
N THR A 743 12.24 19.93 -30.26
CA THR A 743 12.93 18.82 -29.55
C THR A 743 12.64 18.88 -28.04
N ALA A 744 12.73 20.06 -27.43
CA ALA A 744 12.43 20.25 -26.01
C ALA A 744 10.96 19.93 -25.68
N ARG A 745 10.01 20.43 -26.48
CA ARG A 745 8.58 20.15 -26.30
C ARG A 745 8.23 18.69 -26.56
N LEU A 746 8.90 18.04 -27.49
CA LEU A 746 8.74 16.61 -27.74
C LEU A 746 9.22 15.77 -26.55
N ALA A 747 10.31 16.15 -25.89
CA ALA A 747 10.77 15.47 -24.68
C ALA A 747 9.74 15.56 -23.53
N GLU A 748 9.17 16.75 -23.30
CA GLU A 748 8.09 16.95 -22.32
C GLU A 748 6.84 16.11 -22.67
N MET A 749 6.45 16.10 -23.95
CA MET A 749 5.30 15.34 -24.44
C MET A 749 5.48 13.83 -24.26
N LYS A 750 6.65 13.29 -24.63
CA LYS A 750 6.98 11.86 -24.52
C LYS A 750 6.82 11.35 -23.10
N LEU A 751 7.19 12.13 -22.09
CA LEU A 751 7.02 11.75 -20.68
C LEU A 751 5.54 11.54 -20.32
N GLN A 752 4.65 12.41 -20.80
CA GLN A 752 3.21 12.29 -20.53
C GLN A 752 2.58 11.13 -21.31
N GLU A 753 2.97 10.94 -22.58
CA GLU A 753 2.53 9.78 -23.38
C GLU A 753 3.00 8.46 -22.77
N GLN A 754 4.23 8.38 -22.26
CA GLN A 754 4.75 7.17 -21.60
C GLN A 754 3.92 6.79 -20.37
N ARG A 755 3.47 7.77 -19.58
CA ARG A 755 2.59 7.52 -18.42
C ARG A 755 1.25 6.95 -18.87
N TYR A 756 0.66 7.49 -19.94
CA TYR A 756 -0.57 6.96 -20.52
C TYR A 756 -0.39 5.52 -21.00
N TRP A 757 0.65 5.25 -21.80
CA TRP A 757 0.87 3.91 -22.36
C TRP A 757 1.26 2.87 -21.31
N ARG A 758 1.99 3.26 -20.25
CA ARG A 758 2.25 2.37 -19.12
C ARG A 758 0.94 1.98 -18.43
N LEU A 759 0.06 2.94 -18.18
CA LEU A 759 -1.25 2.67 -17.56
C LEU A 759 -2.13 1.77 -18.44
N VAL A 760 -2.12 1.97 -19.76
CA VAL A 760 -2.81 1.09 -20.72
C VAL A 760 -2.25 -0.33 -20.66
N ALA A 761 -0.92 -0.49 -20.58
CA ALA A 761 -0.26 -1.80 -20.47
C ALA A 761 -0.57 -2.50 -19.14
N ASP A 762 -0.50 -1.76 -18.02
CA ASP A 762 -0.80 -2.27 -16.68
C ASP A 762 -2.26 -2.78 -16.59
N ARG A 763 -3.15 -2.17 -17.37
CA ARG A 763 -4.58 -2.54 -17.46
C ARG A 763 -4.90 -3.48 -18.62
N LYS A 764 -3.90 -4.07 -19.27
CA LYS A 764 -4.06 -5.02 -20.40
C LYS A 764 -4.99 -4.48 -21.50
N GLY A 765 -4.96 -3.16 -21.73
CA GLY A 765 -5.78 -2.49 -22.74
C GLY A 765 -7.18 -2.05 -22.29
N ALA A 766 -7.61 -2.30 -21.06
CA ALA A 766 -8.87 -1.78 -20.53
C ALA A 766 -8.79 -0.26 -20.31
N VAL A 767 -9.73 0.52 -20.86
CA VAL A 767 -9.74 1.99 -20.81
C VAL A 767 -11.02 2.53 -20.19
N ASP A 768 -10.92 3.28 -19.09
CA ASP A 768 -12.04 3.97 -18.44
C ASP A 768 -12.26 5.40 -18.98
N THR A 769 -13.33 6.06 -18.54
CA THR A 769 -13.68 7.42 -18.98
C THR A 769 -12.58 8.45 -18.72
N ARG A 770 -11.86 8.35 -17.59
CA ARG A 770 -10.79 9.30 -17.24
C ARG A 770 -9.56 9.10 -18.10
N MET A 771 -9.24 7.85 -18.45
CA MET A 771 -8.17 7.59 -19.41
C MET A 771 -8.52 8.06 -20.81
N GLN A 772 -9.78 7.92 -21.24
CA GLN A 772 -10.22 8.51 -22.50
C GLN A 772 -10.09 10.04 -22.46
N GLU A 773 -10.48 10.69 -21.37
CA GLU A 773 -10.27 12.14 -21.19
C GLU A 773 -8.78 12.50 -21.26
N TYR A 774 -7.92 11.80 -20.51
CA TYR A 774 -6.48 12.04 -20.53
C TYR A 774 -5.88 11.84 -21.93
N ARG A 775 -6.33 10.82 -22.68
CA ARG A 775 -5.94 10.58 -24.07
C ARG A 775 -6.24 11.78 -24.96
N TRP A 776 -7.39 12.44 -24.78
CA TRP A 776 -7.75 13.63 -25.56
C TRP A 776 -6.99 14.88 -25.12
N LEU A 777 -6.74 15.04 -23.81
CA LEU A 777 -5.89 16.11 -23.29
C LEU A 777 -4.45 16.06 -23.82
N LEU A 778 -3.94 14.86 -24.13
CA LEU A 778 -2.65 14.72 -24.82
C LEU A 778 -2.69 15.34 -26.24
N GLU A 779 -3.80 15.24 -26.97
CA GLU A 779 -3.92 15.90 -28.28
C GLU A 779 -4.01 17.43 -28.14
N GLU A 780 -4.73 17.93 -27.12
CA GLU A 780 -4.76 19.36 -26.81
C GLU A 780 -3.37 19.90 -26.44
N LEU A 781 -2.62 19.14 -25.65
CA LEU A 781 -1.24 19.49 -25.29
C LEU A 781 -0.34 19.53 -26.54
N ARG A 782 -0.50 18.58 -27.47
CA ARG A 782 0.22 18.61 -28.76
C ARG A 782 -0.12 19.85 -29.57
N VAL A 783 -1.39 20.25 -29.65
CA VAL A 783 -1.78 21.51 -30.31
C VAL A 783 -1.11 22.71 -29.64
N SER A 784 -1.14 22.79 -28.31
CA SER A 784 -0.52 23.87 -27.54
C SER A 784 1.00 23.95 -27.72
N PHE A 785 1.68 22.80 -27.75
CA PHE A 785 3.14 22.76 -27.85
C PHE A 785 3.67 23.06 -29.24
N PHE A 786 2.98 22.57 -30.27
CA PHE A 786 3.54 22.49 -31.62
C PHE A 786 2.85 23.40 -32.64
N ALA A 787 1.59 23.76 -32.44
CA ALA A 787 0.83 24.58 -33.39
C ALA A 787 0.58 26.01 -32.90
N GLN A 788 0.49 26.24 -31.58
CA GLN A 788 0.44 27.58 -30.99
C GLN A 788 1.87 28.10 -30.78
#